data_AF-A0A8H5XZQ0-F1
#
_entry.id   AF-A0A8H5XZQ0-F1
#
_cell.length_a   1.000
_cell.length_b   1.000
_cell.length_c   1.000
_cell.angle_alpha   90.00
_cell.angle_beta   90.00
_cell.angle_gamma   90.00
#
_symmetry.space_group_name_H-M   'P 1'
#
loop_
_entity.id
_entity.type
_entity.pdbx_description
1 polymer ?
#
loop_
_entity_poly.entity_id
_entity_poly.type
_entity_poly.pdbx_seq_one_letter_code
_entity_poly.pdbx_strand_id
1 'polypeptide(L)'
;MASSSDAVLTLASTAICVALIVARCLYRLIFRCHIHRTCHRRWRIDDFYMTIAVLPLIGRAVCILFSFTLNPDHTYDPATEAEAQTWGESAQSIDGDRELSHKLLIPARIFYAMFLWCLKLGLLAFYSRFIDVFRWGKSVTDALWWFIIATFIAVFITILAECRPLSLMWALNYDHTKVACNRAIGNLILMAVCNIIINIALIILPFPMLRHLRLDIKEKLQLGFLFSVGAVLVAITILRLPLILNESVSQRSRSMWASIEILCACIVSNTPFFYALVKDTKRQHDDRPERSPSNATNPGDFGFYDLQSLPSSAGVQMPIEDRASGCSDPTGRRGLISQGDVGWRVTKLSRFCQGHISVQSAPGSSWLAVIGMGLLSRQPHDSVTSAPQLQSCISKNAHQTNPSSNNVKTTPTMLDQRVASWLASLPDEYLPSEALCKTSKRKAALPSPPTSDSMEGTTPKRRRLIDPDRTPRAANLPPPSSTGSSASWSESGEGSRSSSPKKQMLRLRLEERGLECRQLNVDTAPPVISSLLDTIQEIGSRIEILPAGKKSAILESPLVREQNARLWRFAFKQEGDDTLPGRVPLPEEIAQICAFARHCHDTNHEEAAWNMEVHHRLLQAILREPDASTAASLNFTSCTTARPHRRFVPYSSTAKMVDFCLYLNPTDSPALQALGRQTPTLTVNHTDFAPLQLSPIVLSIETKRPSKELDAAQLQMGVWHAAQWAFLRSVIGLTPQPLTAEEEILRNQKANEVLGQLGFIPGIIVQGHRWLFVFSTLEGDKTVLWTERQFGTTQSILDTYAVVAGIRELARWARDVYVPWFRANVLAGFQPAEVG
;
A
#
# COMPACT_ATOMS: atom_id res chain seq x y z
N MET A 1 48.88 -23.66 -12.81
CA MET A 1 47.73 -23.23 -11.98
C MET A 1 47.49 -21.75 -12.18
N ALA A 2 46.70 -21.35 -13.19
CA ALA A 2 46.54 -19.93 -13.55
C ALA A 2 45.23 -19.31 -12.98
N SER A 3 45.32 -18.06 -12.53
CA SER A 3 44.22 -17.14 -12.14
C SER A 3 42.98 -17.77 -11.47
N SER A 4 43.06 -18.06 -10.17
CA SER A 4 41.88 -18.50 -9.39
C SER A 4 40.77 -17.45 -9.29
N SER A 5 41.09 -16.15 -9.42
CA SER A 5 40.18 -15.03 -9.17
C SER A 5 38.92 -15.04 -10.04
N ASP A 6 39.05 -15.29 -11.33
CA ASP A 6 37.95 -15.16 -12.30
C ASP A 6 37.00 -16.37 -12.27
N ALA A 7 37.57 -17.55 -12.01
CA ALA A 7 36.83 -18.77 -11.73
C ALA A 7 36.08 -18.67 -10.38
N VAL A 8 36.75 -18.17 -9.33
CA VAL A 8 36.13 -17.89 -8.02
C VAL A 8 35.04 -16.84 -8.13
N LEU A 9 35.23 -15.74 -8.88
CA LEU A 9 34.18 -14.74 -9.11
C LEU A 9 32.98 -15.33 -9.87
N THR A 10 33.23 -16.18 -10.87
CA THR A 10 32.17 -16.88 -11.62
C THR A 10 31.40 -17.83 -10.71
N LEU A 11 32.08 -18.62 -9.87
CA LEU A 11 31.46 -19.52 -8.90
C LEU A 11 30.69 -18.76 -7.82
N ALA A 12 31.29 -17.72 -7.21
CA ALA A 12 30.67 -16.95 -6.14
C ALA A 12 29.43 -16.19 -6.62
N SER A 13 29.50 -15.49 -7.76
CA SER A 13 28.33 -14.81 -8.34
C SER A 13 27.22 -15.81 -8.69
N THR A 14 27.56 -16.96 -9.28
CA THR A 14 26.60 -18.04 -9.56
C THR A 14 25.96 -18.57 -8.29
N ALA A 15 26.75 -18.91 -7.26
CA ALA A 15 26.26 -19.47 -6.01
C ALA A 15 25.36 -18.48 -5.25
N ILE A 16 25.72 -17.19 -5.19
CA ILE A 16 24.88 -16.15 -4.58
C ILE A 16 23.55 -16.01 -5.32
N CYS A 17 23.57 -15.95 -6.67
CA CYS A 17 22.37 -15.86 -7.48
C CYS A 17 21.45 -17.09 -7.31
N VAL A 18 22.00 -18.31 -7.32
CA VAL A 18 21.26 -19.54 -7.05
C VAL A 18 20.69 -19.53 -5.64
N ALA A 19 21.47 -19.15 -4.62
CA ALA A 19 21.00 -19.07 -3.24
C ALA A 19 19.85 -18.07 -3.05
N LEU A 20 19.91 -16.89 -3.68
CA LEU A 20 18.82 -15.90 -3.65
C LEU A 20 17.52 -16.45 -4.27
N ILE A 21 17.61 -17.11 -5.43
CA ILE A 21 16.45 -17.70 -6.12
C ILE A 21 15.89 -18.89 -5.30
N VAL A 22 16.75 -19.79 -4.82
CA VAL A 22 16.36 -20.96 -4.03
C VAL A 22 15.74 -20.54 -2.70
N ALA A 23 16.30 -19.57 -1.98
CA ALA A 23 15.71 -19.05 -0.75
C ALA A 23 14.31 -18.45 -0.98
N ARG A 24 14.11 -17.72 -2.09
CA ARG A 24 12.81 -17.21 -2.52
C ARG A 24 11.81 -18.34 -2.79
N CYS A 25 12.19 -19.36 -3.54
CA CYS A 25 11.34 -20.51 -3.85
C CYS A 25 11.01 -21.35 -2.59
N LEU A 26 12.00 -21.63 -1.74
CA LEU A 26 11.81 -22.38 -0.48
C LEU A 26 10.90 -21.63 0.50
N TYR A 27 11.05 -20.32 0.68
CA TYR A 27 10.15 -19.54 1.53
C TYR A 27 8.69 -19.67 1.07
N ARG A 28 8.44 -19.57 -0.25
CA ARG A 28 7.08 -19.76 -0.80
C ARG A 28 6.56 -21.19 -0.71
N LEU A 29 7.44 -22.19 -0.71
CA LEU A 29 7.06 -23.60 -0.56
C LEU A 29 6.70 -23.93 0.89
N ILE A 30 7.56 -23.55 1.85
CA ILE A 30 7.38 -23.83 3.29
C ILE A 30 6.12 -23.13 3.81
N PHE A 31 5.95 -21.83 3.54
CA PHE A 31 4.78 -21.07 3.97
C PHE A 31 3.50 -21.31 3.14
N ARG A 32 3.52 -22.30 2.23
CA ARG A 32 2.33 -22.89 1.58
C ARG A 32 1.86 -24.16 2.29
N CYS A 33 2.74 -24.84 3.04
CA CYS A 33 2.41 -26.04 3.81
C CYS A 33 1.92 -25.74 5.24
N HIS A 34 2.22 -24.55 5.78
CA HIS A 34 1.58 -24.06 7.01
C HIS A 34 0.30 -23.26 6.71
N ILE A 35 -0.73 -23.49 7.52
CA ILE A 35 -2.12 -23.15 7.22
C ILE A 35 -2.37 -21.63 7.38
N HIS A 36 -2.36 -20.87 6.27
CA HIS A 36 -3.17 -19.65 6.16
C HIS A 36 -3.41 -19.21 4.70
N ARG A 37 -4.62 -18.72 4.39
CA ARG A 37 -5.00 -18.26 3.05
C ARG A 37 -4.82 -16.75 2.87
N THR A 38 -3.58 -16.28 2.67
CA THR A 38 -3.30 -14.88 2.25
C THR A 38 -2.75 -14.80 0.82
N CYS A 39 -3.24 -13.83 0.04
CA CYS A 39 -3.06 -13.77 -1.42
C CYS A 39 -1.59 -13.56 -1.88
N HIS A 40 -0.70 -13.17 -0.97
CA HIS A 40 0.71 -12.88 -1.25
C HIS A 40 1.58 -14.16 -1.32
N ARG A 41 1.12 -15.27 -0.72
CA ARG A 41 1.90 -16.51 -0.50
C ARG A 41 1.68 -17.62 -1.54
N ARG A 42 0.82 -17.43 -2.56
CA ARG A 42 0.76 -18.35 -3.73
C ARG A 42 2.01 -18.20 -4.60
N TRP A 43 2.42 -19.30 -5.23
CA TRP A 43 3.39 -19.34 -6.33
C TRP A 43 2.85 -18.57 -7.54
N ARG A 44 3.71 -17.78 -8.21
CA ARG A 44 3.31 -16.86 -9.28
C ARG A 44 4.18 -16.98 -10.53
N ILE A 45 3.78 -16.29 -11.60
CA ILE A 45 4.47 -16.27 -12.90
C ILE A 45 5.87 -15.63 -12.77
N ASP A 46 6.04 -14.63 -11.89
CA ASP A 46 7.37 -14.06 -11.58
C ASP A 46 8.30 -15.07 -10.89
N ASP A 47 7.77 -15.99 -10.07
CA ASP A 47 8.56 -17.07 -9.47
C ASP A 47 8.92 -18.17 -10.49
N PHE A 48 8.06 -18.42 -11.48
CA PHE A 48 8.32 -19.37 -12.57
C PHE A 48 9.48 -18.90 -13.46
N TYR A 49 9.49 -17.62 -13.88
CA TYR A 49 10.62 -17.05 -14.64
C TYR A 49 11.93 -17.08 -13.84
N MET A 50 11.90 -16.80 -12.53
CA MET A 50 13.07 -16.90 -11.66
C MET A 50 13.58 -18.35 -11.52
N THR A 51 12.66 -19.33 -11.42
CA THR A 51 13.02 -20.75 -11.33
C THR A 51 13.69 -21.24 -12.62
N ILE A 52 13.14 -20.86 -13.79
CA ILE A 52 13.73 -21.20 -15.09
C ILE A 52 15.10 -20.54 -15.29
N ALA A 53 15.32 -19.33 -14.76
CA ALA A 53 16.59 -18.62 -14.86
C ALA A 53 17.79 -19.37 -14.22
N VAL A 54 17.55 -20.30 -13.29
CA VAL A 54 18.62 -21.13 -12.69
C VAL A 54 19.33 -22.00 -13.75
N LEU A 55 18.60 -22.52 -14.75
CA LEU A 55 19.16 -23.40 -15.78
C LEU A 55 20.24 -22.70 -16.64
N PRO A 56 19.99 -21.55 -17.30
CA PRO A 56 21.05 -20.85 -18.04
C PRO A 56 22.12 -20.26 -17.12
N LEU A 57 21.80 -19.89 -15.87
CA LEU A 57 22.81 -19.43 -14.91
C LEU A 57 23.88 -20.51 -14.65
N ILE A 58 23.45 -21.74 -14.35
CA ILE A 58 24.35 -22.88 -14.16
C ILE A 58 25.04 -23.25 -15.48
N GLY A 59 24.29 -23.27 -16.60
CA GLY A 59 24.84 -23.55 -17.93
C GLY A 59 26.01 -22.62 -18.31
N ARG A 60 25.85 -21.30 -18.09
CA ARG A 60 26.95 -20.34 -18.28
C ARG A 60 28.14 -20.67 -17.38
N ALA A 61 27.90 -20.92 -16.09
CA ALA A 61 28.97 -21.18 -15.14
C ALA A 61 29.80 -22.40 -15.54
N VAL A 62 29.15 -23.51 -15.91
CA VAL A 62 29.82 -24.73 -16.40
C VAL A 62 30.63 -24.45 -17.67
N CYS A 63 30.04 -23.81 -18.68
CA CYS A 63 30.75 -23.49 -19.93
C CYS A 63 31.97 -22.58 -19.72
N ILE A 64 31.87 -21.57 -18.86
CA ILE A 64 32.98 -20.64 -18.57
C ILE A 64 34.08 -21.32 -17.74
N LEU A 65 33.73 -22.10 -16.72
CA LEU A 65 34.72 -22.81 -15.91
C LEU A 65 35.48 -23.85 -16.74
N PHE A 66 34.78 -24.61 -17.58
CA PHE A 66 35.41 -25.61 -18.44
C PHE A 66 36.24 -24.96 -19.57
N SER A 67 35.80 -23.81 -20.09
CA SER A 67 36.61 -22.99 -21.02
C SER A 67 37.91 -22.49 -20.38
N PHE A 68 37.87 -22.03 -19.12
CA PHE A 68 39.07 -21.62 -18.36
C PHE A 68 40.01 -22.79 -18.02
N THR A 69 39.51 -24.02 -17.80
CA THR A 69 40.39 -25.18 -17.55
C THR A 69 41.12 -25.65 -18.80
N LEU A 70 40.48 -25.55 -19.98
CA LEU A 70 41.03 -26.01 -21.26
C LEU A 70 41.95 -24.96 -21.95
N ASN A 71 41.70 -23.66 -21.74
CA ASN A 71 42.54 -22.58 -22.28
C ASN A 71 42.62 -21.41 -21.28
N PRO A 72 43.49 -21.48 -20.26
CA PRO A 72 43.50 -20.52 -19.13
C PRO A 72 43.75 -19.06 -19.53
N ASP A 73 44.54 -18.85 -20.58
CA ASP A 73 44.90 -17.52 -21.08
C ASP A 73 44.08 -17.07 -22.30
N HIS A 74 43.18 -17.94 -22.81
CA HIS A 74 42.32 -17.69 -23.97
C HIS A 74 43.07 -17.20 -25.21
N THR A 75 44.23 -17.80 -25.50
CA THR A 75 44.93 -17.53 -26.76
C THR A 75 44.24 -18.22 -27.94
N TYR A 76 44.27 -17.56 -29.10
CA TYR A 76 43.89 -18.08 -30.42
C TYR A 76 45.10 -18.59 -31.22
N ASP A 77 46.30 -18.50 -30.65
CA ASP A 77 47.54 -19.05 -31.21
C ASP A 77 47.56 -20.59 -31.08
N PRO A 78 48.22 -21.30 -32.00
CA PRO A 78 48.41 -22.75 -31.88
C PRO A 78 49.43 -23.10 -30.79
N ALA A 79 49.42 -24.33 -30.31
CA ALA A 79 50.36 -24.82 -29.31
C ALA A 79 51.78 -24.95 -29.90
N THR A 80 52.78 -24.42 -29.20
CA THR A 80 54.19 -24.53 -29.60
C THR A 80 54.81 -25.86 -29.14
N GLU A 81 55.85 -26.37 -29.81
CA GLU A 81 56.59 -27.56 -29.34
C GLU A 81 57.09 -27.42 -27.89
N ALA A 82 57.48 -26.20 -27.47
CA ALA A 82 57.95 -25.94 -26.11
C ALA A 82 56.83 -26.08 -25.06
N GLU A 83 55.60 -25.62 -25.37
CA GLU A 83 54.44 -25.86 -24.52
C GLU A 83 54.09 -27.35 -24.47
N ALA A 84 54.03 -28.02 -25.63
CA ALA A 84 53.75 -29.46 -25.73
C ALA A 84 54.70 -30.29 -24.85
N GLN A 85 56.01 -30.02 -24.93
CA GLN A 85 57.03 -30.65 -24.07
C GLN A 85 56.87 -30.33 -22.58
N THR A 86 56.37 -29.12 -22.24
CA THR A 86 56.16 -28.70 -20.84
C THR A 86 54.98 -29.41 -20.18
N TRP A 87 53.91 -29.69 -20.93
CA TRP A 87 52.72 -30.38 -20.42
C TRP A 87 52.77 -31.91 -20.58
N GLY A 88 53.69 -32.43 -21.40
CA GLY A 88 53.81 -33.87 -21.66
C GLY A 88 52.79 -34.41 -22.68
N GLU A 89 52.16 -33.52 -23.45
CA GLU A 89 51.13 -33.83 -24.44
C GLU A 89 51.57 -33.43 -25.86
N SER A 90 50.93 -33.99 -26.88
CA SER A 90 51.11 -33.52 -28.27
C SER A 90 50.47 -32.15 -28.47
N ALA A 91 51.08 -31.27 -29.26
CA ALA A 91 50.53 -29.96 -29.61
C ALA A 91 49.08 -30.04 -30.15
N GLN A 92 48.77 -31.08 -30.93
CA GLN A 92 47.42 -31.35 -31.46
C GLN A 92 46.36 -31.65 -30.39
N SER A 93 46.76 -32.14 -29.21
CA SER A 93 45.86 -32.32 -28.04
C SER A 93 45.48 -30.96 -27.47
N ILE A 94 46.50 -30.14 -27.20
CA ILE A 94 46.37 -28.79 -26.65
C ILE A 94 45.57 -27.89 -27.61
N ASP A 95 45.78 -27.99 -28.93
CA ASP A 95 44.99 -27.27 -29.93
C ASP A 95 43.51 -27.72 -29.95
N GLY A 96 43.23 -29.01 -29.75
CA GLY A 96 41.87 -29.54 -29.61
C GLY A 96 41.14 -28.96 -28.39
N ASP A 97 41.84 -28.85 -27.26
CA ASP A 97 41.31 -28.24 -26.04
C ASP A 97 41.14 -26.72 -26.16
N ARG A 98 42.06 -26.02 -26.85
CA ARG A 98 41.90 -24.59 -27.21
C ARG A 98 40.68 -24.38 -28.11
N GLU A 99 40.48 -25.23 -29.13
CA GLU A 99 39.31 -25.18 -30.01
C GLU A 99 37.99 -25.45 -29.25
N LEU A 100 37.99 -26.46 -28.35
CA LEU A 100 36.85 -26.79 -27.49
C LEU A 100 36.52 -25.65 -26.51
N SER A 101 37.53 -25.02 -25.92
CA SER A 101 37.37 -23.83 -25.08
C SER A 101 36.64 -22.71 -25.83
N HIS A 102 37.01 -22.42 -27.08
CA HIS A 102 36.35 -21.40 -27.88
C HIS A 102 34.91 -21.77 -28.28
N LYS A 103 34.64 -23.06 -28.59
CA LYS A 103 33.28 -23.56 -28.81
C LYS A 103 32.37 -23.34 -27.60
N LEU A 104 32.89 -23.50 -26.37
CA LEU A 104 32.14 -23.30 -25.11
C LEU A 104 31.77 -21.84 -24.82
N LEU A 105 32.48 -20.86 -25.39
CA LEU A 105 32.13 -19.44 -25.25
C LEU A 105 30.80 -19.09 -25.92
N ILE A 106 30.35 -19.85 -26.91
CA ILE A 106 29.09 -19.61 -27.64
C ILE A 106 27.86 -19.89 -26.77
N PRO A 107 27.66 -21.11 -26.21
CA PRO A 107 26.57 -21.36 -25.27
C PRO A 107 26.68 -20.49 -24.02
N ALA A 108 27.89 -20.16 -23.55
CA ALA A 108 28.07 -19.21 -22.43
C ALA A 108 27.46 -17.82 -22.72
N ARG A 109 27.63 -17.28 -23.94
CA ARG A 109 26.99 -16.02 -24.37
C ARG A 109 25.46 -16.15 -24.49
N ILE A 110 24.98 -17.25 -25.04
CA ILE A 110 23.54 -17.54 -25.18
C ILE A 110 22.88 -17.63 -23.79
N PHE A 111 23.46 -18.41 -22.89
CA PHE A 111 22.98 -18.56 -21.51
C PHE A 111 23.05 -17.26 -20.72
N TYR A 112 24.08 -16.43 -20.91
CA TYR A 112 24.16 -15.08 -20.35
C TYR A 112 22.97 -14.20 -20.78
N ALA A 113 22.65 -14.18 -22.08
CA ALA A 113 21.48 -13.45 -22.60
C ALA A 113 20.16 -14.04 -22.07
N MET A 114 19.99 -15.37 -22.08
CA MET A 114 18.80 -16.04 -21.54
C MET A 114 18.55 -15.68 -20.08
N PHE A 115 19.59 -15.71 -19.23
CA PHE A 115 19.47 -15.34 -17.82
C PHE A 115 18.99 -13.90 -17.65
N LEU A 116 19.68 -12.93 -18.28
CA LEU A 116 19.34 -11.51 -18.16
C LEU A 116 17.96 -11.16 -18.72
N TRP A 117 17.43 -11.93 -19.68
CA TRP A 117 16.06 -11.77 -20.19
C TRP A 117 15.02 -12.46 -19.31
N CYS A 118 15.30 -13.62 -18.72
CA CYS A 118 14.42 -14.22 -17.71
C CYS A 118 14.23 -13.32 -16.49
N LEU A 119 15.29 -12.64 -16.02
CA LEU A 119 15.17 -11.65 -14.94
C LEU A 119 14.27 -10.46 -15.32
N LYS A 120 14.37 -9.96 -16.57
CA LYS A 120 13.53 -8.87 -17.10
C LYS A 120 12.06 -9.28 -17.19
N LEU A 121 11.77 -10.49 -17.69
CA LEU A 121 10.41 -11.05 -17.74
C LEU A 121 9.83 -11.28 -16.35
N GLY A 122 10.63 -11.78 -15.40
CA GLY A 122 10.23 -11.93 -14.00
C GLY A 122 9.91 -10.58 -13.32
N LEU A 123 10.70 -9.54 -13.58
CA LEU A 123 10.45 -8.19 -13.06
C LEU A 123 9.20 -7.56 -13.70
N LEU A 124 8.98 -7.74 -15.00
CA LEU A 124 7.75 -7.31 -15.68
C LEU A 124 6.50 -8.01 -15.12
N ALA A 125 6.57 -9.33 -14.90
CA ALA A 125 5.50 -10.11 -14.28
C ALA A 125 5.23 -9.74 -12.81
N PHE A 126 6.20 -9.13 -12.12
CA PHE A 126 6.00 -8.54 -10.80
C PHE A 126 5.30 -7.16 -10.89
N TYR A 127 5.65 -6.32 -11.87
CA TYR A 127 5.05 -5.00 -12.04
C TYR A 127 3.61 -5.04 -12.61
N SER A 128 3.32 -5.96 -13.52
CA SER A 128 1.98 -6.13 -14.12
C SER A 128 0.87 -6.26 -13.08
N ARG A 129 1.15 -6.96 -11.96
CA ARG A 129 0.28 -7.08 -10.77
C ARG A 129 -0.33 -5.76 -10.31
N PHE A 130 0.40 -4.65 -10.42
CA PHE A 130 -0.01 -3.34 -9.92
C PHE A 130 -0.55 -2.43 -11.03
N ILE A 131 -0.18 -2.70 -12.29
CA ILE A 131 -0.36 -1.80 -13.44
C ILE A 131 -1.49 -2.27 -14.35
N ASP A 132 -1.70 -3.58 -14.50
CA ASP A 132 -2.78 -4.17 -15.30
C ASP A 132 -4.19 -3.89 -14.73
N VAL A 133 -4.27 -3.35 -13.51
CA VAL A 133 -5.49 -2.77 -12.93
C VAL A 133 -6.04 -1.62 -13.79
N PHE A 134 -5.17 -0.93 -14.53
CA PHE A 134 -5.54 0.13 -15.47
C PHE A 134 -5.55 -0.43 -16.90
N ARG A 135 -6.60 -0.08 -17.67
CA ARG A 135 -6.73 -0.50 -19.09
C ARG A 135 -5.53 -0.12 -19.96
N TRP A 136 -4.96 1.07 -19.76
CA TRP A 136 -3.74 1.50 -20.45
C TRP A 136 -2.51 0.72 -19.97
N GLY A 137 -2.47 0.37 -18.69
CA GLY A 137 -1.36 -0.32 -18.05
C GLY A 137 -1.17 -1.71 -18.62
N LYS A 138 -2.26 -2.48 -18.75
CA LYS A 138 -2.22 -3.80 -19.39
C LYS A 138 -1.65 -3.76 -20.81
N SER A 139 -2.11 -2.82 -21.65
CA SER A 139 -1.58 -2.68 -23.01
C SER A 139 -0.08 -2.37 -23.05
N VAL A 140 0.43 -1.60 -22.09
CA VAL A 140 1.88 -1.31 -21.96
C VAL A 140 2.65 -2.54 -21.46
N THR A 141 2.11 -3.28 -20.48
CA THR A 141 2.68 -4.56 -20.02
C THR A 141 2.82 -5.56 -21.17
N ASP A 142 1.73 -5.79 -21.92
CA ASP A 142 1.69 -6.76 -23.02
C ASP A 142 2.65 -6.36 -24.16
N ALA A 143 2.70 -5.07 -24.51
CA ALA A 143 3.64 -4.55 -25.52
C ALA A 143 5.11 -4.67 -25.09
N LEU A 144 5.43 -4.38 -23.82
CA LEU A 144 6.79 -4.50 -23.30
C LEU A 144 7.22 -5.97 -23.19
N TRP A 145 6.30 -6.91 -22.92
CA TRP A 145 6.58 -8.34 -22.96
C TRP A 145 7.02 -8.79 -24.35
N TRP A 146 6.27 -8.42 -25.40
CA TRP A 146 6.64 -8.71 -26.79
C TRP A 146 7.97 -8.07 -27.21
N PHE A 147 8.24 -6.84 -26.76
CA PHE A 147 9.53 -6.17 -27.00
C PHE A 147 10.71 -6.91 -26.35
N ILE A 148 10.55 -7.45 -25.14
CA ILE A 148 11.58 -8.26 -24.47
C ILE A 148 11.83 -9.57 -25.24
N ILE A 149 10.78 -10.24 -25.75
CA ILE A 149 10.96 -11.45 -26.57
C ILE A 149 11.62 -11.13 -27.93
N ALA A 150 11.21 -10.06 -28.62
CA ALA A 150 11.79 -9.67 -29.90
C ALA A 150 13.28 -9.30 -29.79
N THR A 151 13.66 -8.58 -28.73
CA THR A 151 15.06 -8.23 -28.46
C THR A 151 15.90 -9.44 -28.06
N PHE A 152 15.34 -10.43 -27.36
CA PHE A 152 16.04 -11.70 -27.10
C PHE A 152 16.39 -12.41 -28.41
N ILE A 153 15.41 -12.54 -29.32
CA ILE A 153 15.58 -13.20 -30.62
C ILE A 153 16.64 -12.47 -31.46
N ALA A 154 16.64 -11.12 -31.47
CA ALA A 154 17.65 -10.34 -32.17
C ALA A 154 19.08 -10.55 -31.61
N VAL A 155 19.25 -10.56 -30.29
CA VAL A 155 20.53 -10.87 -29.63
C VAL A 155 20.98 -12.31 -29.90
N PHE A 156 20.06 -13.27 -29.82
CA PHE A 156 20.36 -14.68 -30.13
C PHE A 156 20.84 -14.87 -31.58
N ILE A 157 20.19 -14.22 -32.54
CA ILE A 157 20.58 -14.25 -33.96
C ILE A 157 21.96 -13.59 -34.16
N THR A 158 22.26 -12.48 -33.48
CA THR A 158 23.58 -11.81 -33.63
C THR A 158 24.73 -12.59 -32.97
N ILE A 159 24.49 -13.34 -31.89
CA ILE A 159 25.48 -14.31 -31.35
C ILE A 159 25.81 -15.39 -32.40
N LEU A 160 24.81 -15.89 -33.14
CA LEU A 160 25.00 -16.91 -34.17
C LEU A 160 25.40 -16.38 -35.56
N ALA A 161 25.50 -15.05 -35.72
CA ALA A 161 25.87 -14.40 -36.97
C ALA A 161 27.20 -13.61 -36.89
N GLU A 162 27.93 -13.74 -35.79
CA GLU A 162 29.12 -12.94 -35.48
C GLU A 162 30.27 -13.14 -36.49
N CYS A 163 30.53 -14.39 -36.91
CA CYS A 163 31.36 -14.72 -38.07
C CYS A 163 30.57 -15.49 -39.15
N ARG A 164 31.02 -15.41 -40.41
CA ARG A 164 30.52 -16.21 -41.54
C ARG A 164 31.70 -16.79 -42.34
N PRO A 165 31.84 -18.13 -42.47
CA PRO A 165 31.08 -19.19 -41.77
C PRO A 165 31.27 -19.18 -40.25
N LEU A 166 30.38 -19.88 -39.54
CA LEU A 166 30.33 -19.93 -38.08
C LEU A 166 31.60 -20.53 -37.44
N SER A 167 32.26 -21.46 -38.15
CA SER A 167 33.46 -22.17 -37.69
C SER A 167 34.66 -21.25 -37.40
N LEU A 168 34.68 -20.05 -37.97
CA LEU A 168 35.73 -19.05 -37.71
C LEU A 168 35.69 -18.49 -36.28
N MET A 169 34.62 -18.71 -35.51
CA MET A 169 34.53 -18.25 -34.12
C MET A 169 35.42 -19.06 -33.15
N TRP A 170 35.90 -20.22 -33.57
CA TRP A 170 36.72 -21.12 -32.74
C TRP A 170 38.01 -21.62 -33.42
N ALA A 171 38.25 -21.19 -34.67
CA ALA A 171 39.49 -21.51 -35.39
C ALA A 171 40.72 -20.86 -34.72
N LEU A 172 41.79 -21.63 -34.62
CA LEU A 172 43.11 -21.14 -34.21
C LEU A 172 43.85 -20.55 -35.43
N ASN A 173 44.79 -19.64 -35.18
CA ASN A 173 45.69 -19.06 -36.19
C ASN A 173 44.97 -18.48 -37.45
N TYR A 174 43.88 -17.72 -37.26
CA TYR A 174 43.13 -17.10 -38.36
C TYR A 174 43.62 -15.67 -38.65
N ASP A 175 43.88 -15.38 -39.93
CA ASP A 175 44.31 -14.05 -40.38
C ASP A 175 43.17 -13.02 -40.29
N HIS A 176 43.23 -12.19 -39.24
CA HIS A 176 42.30 -11.10 -38.97
C HIS A 176 42.13 -10.09 -40.12
N THR A 177 43.06 -10.01 -41.07
CA THR A 177 42.98 -9.05 -42.20
C THR A 177 42.15 -9.57 -43.38
N LYS A 178 41.96 -10.89 -43.51
CA LYS A 178 41.43 -11.51 -44.74
C LYS A 178 39.96 -11.91 -44.72
N VAL A 179 39.30 -11.98 -43.55
CA VAL A 179 37.91 -12.48 -43.47
C VAL A 179 37.01 -11.61 -42.61
N ALA A 180 35.85 -11.25 -43.15
CA ALA A 180 34.81 -10.45 -42.52
C ALA A 180 34.01 -11.20 -41.44
N CYS A 181 34.69 -11.71 -40.40
CA CYS A 181 34.03 -11.83 -39.11
C CYS A 181 33.80 -10.41 -38.56
N ASN A 182 32.58 -10.09 -38.10
CA ASN A 182 32.20 -8.70 -37.79
C ASN A 182 32.65 -8.25 -36.37
N ARG A 183 33.89 -8.62 -36.04
CA ARG A 183 34.75 -8.25 -34.91
C ARG A 183 34.10 -8.20 -33.52
N ALA A 184 33.08 -9.04 -33.28
CA ALA A 184 32.24 -9.12 -32.06
C ALA A 184 31.46 -7.85 -31.65
N ILE A 185 31.86 -6.67 -32.13
CA ILE A 185 31.33 -5.36 -31.73
C ILE A 185 29.83 -5.22 -32.04
N GLY A 186 29.36 -5.68 -33.20
CA GLY A 186 27.95 -5.55 -33.57
C GLY A 186 26.98 -6.29 -32.63
N ASN A 187 27.34 -7.52 -32.25
CA ASN A 187 26.61 -8.32 -31.25
C ASN A 187 26.64 -7.63 -29.87
N LEU A 188 27.83 -7.17 -29.44
CA LEU A 188 27.99 -6.55 -28.12
C LEU A 188 27.27 -5.19 -27.99
N ILE A 189 27.26 -4.37 -29.05
CA ILE A 189 26.48 -3.13 -29.12
C ILE A 189 24.98 -3.43 -29.07
N LEU A 190 24.47 -4.37 -29.87
CA LEU A 190 23.04 -4.71 -29.86
C LEU A 190 22.59 -5.21 -28.48
N MET A 191 23.37 -6.11 -27.89
CA MET A 191 23.17 -6.60 -26.51
C MET A 191 23.11 -5.44 -25.50
N ALA A 192 24.07 -4.51 -25.54
CA ALA A 192 24.10 -3.37 -24.63
C ALA A 192 22.92 -2.40 -24.84
N VAL A 193 22.60 -2.06 -26.10
CA VAL A 193 21.51 -1.14 -26.46
C VAL A 193 20.15 -1.73 -26.06
N CYS A 194 19.87 -3.00 -26.39
CA CYS A 194 18.63 -3.66 -25.97
C CYS A 194 18.52 -3.73 -24.44
N ASN A 195 19.61 -4.08 -23.73
CA ASN A 195 19.65 -4.11 -22.27
C ASN A 195 19.32 -2.74 -21.66
N ILE A 196 19.97 -1.66 -22.14
CA ILE A 196 19.72 -0.29 -21.70
C ILE A 196 18.25 0.13 -21.94
N ILE A 197 17.72 -0.08 -23.15
CA ILE A 197 16.35 0.32 -23.50
C ILE A 197 15.31 -0.42 -22.62
N ILE A 198 15.45 -1.73 -22.44
CA ILE A 198 14.52 -2.49 -21.59
C ILE A 198 14.62 -2.05 -20.13
N ASN A 199 15.82 -1.84 -19.61
CA ASN A 199 16.00 -1.41 -18.22
C ASN A 199 15.41 -0.01 -17.99
N ILE A 200 15.56 0.93 -18.93
CA ILE A 200 14.90 2.25 -18.89
C ILE A 200 13.38 2.11 -18.95
N ALA A 201 12.84 1.26 -19.83
CA ALA A 201 11.39 1.01 -19.91
C ALA A 201 10.82 0.44 -18.60
N LEU A 202 11.50 -0.54 -17.99
CA LEU A 202 11.12 -1.13 -16.69
C LEU A 202 11.26 -0.16 -15.51
N ILE A 203 12.16 0.83 -15.59
CA ILE A 203 12.27 1.92 -14.60
C ILE A 203 11.10 2.89 -14.76
N ILE A 204 10.75 3.29 -15.99
CA ILE A 204 9.69 4.29 -16.26
C ILE A 204 8.29 3.72 -15.97
N LEU A 205 8.03 2.46 -16.33
CA LEU A 205 6.75 1.76 -16.22
C LEU A 205 5.93 2.05 -14.94
N PRO A 206 6.48 2.00 -13.71
CA PRO A 206 5.75 2.29 -12.47
C PRO A 206 5.53 3.78 -12.15
N PHE A 207 6.26 4.74 -12.75
CA PHE A 207 6.16 6.16 -12.36
C PHE A 207 4.76 6.79 -12.55
N PRO A 208 3.99 6.52 -13.63
CA PRO A 208 2.65 7.06 -13.78
C PRO A 208 1.72 6.67 -12.62
N MET A 209 1.78 5.42 -12.16
CA MET A 209 1.03 4.95 -10.99
C MET A 209 1.37 5.77 -9.73
N LEU A 210 2.65 6.08 -9.51
CA LEU A 210 3.11 6.88 -8.36
C LEU A 210 2.76 8.37 -8.44
N ARG A 211 2.26 8.85 -9.59
CA ARG A 211 1.70 10.20 -9.72
C ARG A 211 0.23 10.27 -9.26
N HIS A 212 -0.50 9.15 -9.34
CA HIS A 212 -1.90 9.06 -8.91
C HIS A 212 -2.05 8.56 -7.46
N LEU A 213 -1.11 7.74 -6.97
CA LEU A 213 -1.09 7.28 -5.58
C LEU A 213 -0.58 8.37 -4.62
N ARG A 214 -1.44 8.83 -3.69
CA ARG A 214 -1.09 9.75 -2.59
C ARG A 214 -0.32 9.02 -1.46
N LEU A 215 0.80 8.38 -1.80
CA LEU A 215 1.71 7.76 -0.82
C LEU A 215 2.39 8.82 0.07
N ASP A 216 2.66 8.45 1.32
CA ASP A 216 3.51 9.26 2.20
C ASP A 216 4.92 9.43 1.61
N ILE A 217 5.58 10.55 1.93
CA ILE A 217 6.91 10.88 1.40
C ILE A 217 7.92 9.78 1.72
N LYS A 218 7.78 9.08 2.87
CA LYS A 218 8.65 7.95 3.24
C LYS A 218 8.46 6.75 2.32
N GLU A 219 7.23 6.35 2.01
CA GLU A 219 6.99 5.21 1.12
C GLU A 219 7.32 5.57 -0.34
N LYS A 220 7.10 6.84 -0.74
CA LYS A 220 7.55 7.38 -2.03
C LYS A 220 9.08 7.41 -2.15
N LEU A 221 9.80 7.72 -1.07
CA LEU A 221 11.27 7.69 -1.01
C LEU A 221 11.82 6.25 -1.01
N GLN A 222 11.21 5.33 -0.26
CA GLN A 222 11.57 3.90 -0.26
C GLN A 222 11.39 3.27 -1.64
N LEU A 223 10.28 3.59 -2.32
CA LEU A 223 10.00 3.08 -3.66
C LEU A 223 10.84 3.79 -4.73
N GLY A 224 11.16 5.07 -4.55
CA GLY A 224 12.17 5.78 -5.35
C GLY A 224 13.58 5.19 -5.19
N PHE A 225 13.97 4.77 -3.98
CA PHE A 225 15.22 4.08 -3.71
C PHE A 225 15.25 2.69 -4.38
N LEU A 226 14.13 1.95 -4.39
CA LEU A 226 14.03 0.68 -5.10
C LEU A 226 14.27 0.86 -6.62
N PHE A 227 13.81 1.98 -7.20
CA PHE A 227 14.09 2.30 -8.61
C PHE A 227 15.48 2.89 -8.86
N SER A 228 16.11 3.57 -7.89
CA SER A 228 17.46 4.08 -8.07
C SER A 228 18.50 2.97 -8.19
N VAL A 229 18.31 1.80 -7.56
CA VAL A 229 19.19 0.63 -7.79
C VAL A 229 19.10 0.13 -9.24
N GLY A 230 17.91 0.22 -9.86
CA GLY A 230 17.74 -0.04 -11.30
C GLY A 230 18.45 1.01 -12.18
N ALA A 231 18.39 2.29 -11.80
CA ALA A 231 19.11 3.35 -12.50
C ALA A 231 20.64 3.20 -12.40
N VAL A 232 21.16 2.71 -11.27
CA VAL A 232 22.60 2.40 -11.09
C VAL A 232 23.04 1.28 -12.04
N LEU A 233 22.23 0.23 -12.28
CA LEU A 233 22.53 -0.78 -13.30
C LEU A 233 22.64 -0.17 -14.71
N VAL A 234 21.72 0.73 -15.07
CA VAL A 234 21.77 1.44 -16.36
C VAL A 234 23.03 2.29 -16.46
N ALA A 235 23.39 3.04 -15.41
CA ALA A 235 24.60 3.85 -15.37
C ALA A 235 25.88 3.00 -15.52
N ILE A 236 25.99 1.88 -14.81
CA ILE A 236 27.13 0.94 -14.93
C ILE A 236 27.21 0.38 -16.36
N THR A 237 26.07 0.01 -16.95
CA THR A 237 26.02 -0.51 -18.33
C THR A 237 26.49 0.54 -19.36
N ILE A 238 26.10 1.80 -19.17
CA ILE A 238 26.52 2.93 -20.03
C ILE A 238 28.02 3.22 -19.84
N LEU A 239 28.52 3.30 -18.61
CA LEU A 239 29.94 3.57 -18.32
C LEU A 239 30.87 2.45 -18.81
N ARG A 240 30.38 1.22 -18.93
CA ARG A 240 31.09 0.08 -19.51
C ARG A 240 31.19 0.15 -21.04
N LEU A 241 30.28 0.85 -21.73
CA LEU A 241 30.19 0.85 -23.20
C LEU A 241 31.41 1.49 -23.91
N PRO A 242 31.99 2.63 -23.46
CA PRO A 242 33.23 3.16 -24.04
C PRO A 242 34.43 2.24 -23.81
N LEU A 243 34.53 1.61 -22.64
CA LEU A 243 35.60 0.65 -22.33
C LEU A 243 35.54 -0.56 -23.28
N ILE A 244 34.34 -1.04 -23.58
CA ILE A 244 34.04 -2.11 -24.55
C ILE A 244 34.49 -1.79 -25.98
N LEU A 245 34.37 -0.52 -26.39
CA LEU A 245 34.67 -0.08 -27.76
C LEU A 245 36.15 0.18 -27.99
N ASN A 246 36.94 0.30 -26.93
CA ASN A 246 38.40 0.37 -27.02
C ASN A 246 38.97 -1.06 -27.13
N GLU A 247 39.80 -1.33 -28.13
CA GLU A 247 40.03 -2.69 -28.63
C GLU A 247 40.81 -3.63 -27.68
N SER A 248 41.34 -3.10 -26.58
CA SER A 248 42.24 -3.77 -25.63
C SER A 248 41.57 -4.67 -24.58
N VAL A 249 40.23 -4.79 -24.56
CA VAL A 249 39.54 -5.57 -23.51
C VAL A 249 39.64 -7.08 -23.76
N SER A 250 40.52 -7.75 -23.01
CA SER A 250 40.69 -9.21 -22.98
C SER A 250 39.42 -9.99 -22.60
N GLN A 251 39.31 -11.27 -23.02
CA GLN A 251 38.14 -12.11 -22.69
C GLN A 251 37.92 -12.29 -21.18
N ARG A 252 39.00 -12.41 -20.41
CA ARG A 252 38.98 -12.49 -18.93
C ARG A 252 38.17 -11.32 -18.35
N SER A 253 38.49 -10.09 -18.76
CA SER A 253 37.74 -8.88 -18.40
C SER A 253 36.27 -8.90 -18.86
N ARG A 254 35.98 -9.39 -20.08
CA ARG A 254 34.59 -9.49 -20.58
C ARG A 254 33.74 -10.44 -19.72
N SER A 255 34.31 -11.57 -19.30
CA SER A 255 33.65 -12.56 -18.43
C SER A 255 33.50 -12.07 -16.99
N MET A 256 34.51 -11.38 -16.43
CA MET A 256 34.46 -10.71 -15.13
C MET A 256 33.28 -9.72 -15.07
N TRP A 257 33.22 -8.77 -16.02
CA TRP A 257 32.13 -7.79 -16.07
C TRP A 257 30.75 -8.43 -16.28
N ALA A 258 30.63 -9.49 -17.08
CA ALA A 258 29.37 -10.21 -17.25
C ALA A 258 28.91 -10.90 -15.94
N SER A 259 29.85 -11.36 -15.11
CA SER A 259 29.56 -11.98 -13.81
C SER A 259 29.11 -10.95 -12.77
N ILE A 260 29.69 -9.74 -12.80
CA ILE A 260 29.23 -8.59 -12.02
C ILE A 260 27.80 -8.17 -12.45
N GLU A 261 27.54 -8.11 -13.75
CA GLU A 261 26.21 -7.75 -14.28
C GLU A 261 25.13 -8.78 -13.91
N ILE A 262 25.45 -10.08 -14.01
CA ILE A 262 24.61 -11.18 -13.48
C ILE A 262 24.24 -10.95 -12.02
N LEU A 263 25.25 -10.70 -11.17
CA LEU A 263 25.06 -10.58 -9.72
C LEU A 263 24.17 -9.38 -9.38
N CYS A 264 24.50 -8.20 -9.90
CA CYS A 264 23.75 -6.98 -9.62
C CYS A 264 22.32 -7.03 -10.20
N ALA A 265 22.10 -7.62 -11.38
CA ALA A 265 20.77 -7.82 -11.94
C ALA A 265 19.93 -8.83 -11.13
N CYS A 266 20.54 -9.92 -10.65
CA CYS A 266 19.86 -10.92 -9.81
C CYS A 266 19.46 -10.33 -8.45
N ILE A 267 20.31 -9.48 -7.86
CA ILE A 267 20.00 -8.73 -6.65
C ILE A 267 18.80 -7.80 -6.92
N VAL A 268 18.90 -6.87 -7.88
CA VAL A 268 17.84 -5.87 -8.16
C VAL A 268 16.49 -6.50 -8.46
N SER A 269 16.46 -7.60 -9.23
CA SER A 269 15.21 -8.28 -9.57
C SER A 269 14.59 -9.09 -8.41
N ASN A 270 15.34 -9.36 -7.34
CA ASN A 270 14.84 -10.01 -6.12
C ASN A 270 14.68 -9.06 -4.91
N THR A 271 15.28 -7.87 -4.92
CA THR A 271 15.08 -6.84 -3.89
C THR A 271 13.59 -6.56 -3.58
N PRO A 272 12.66 -6.45 -4.55
CA PRO A 272 11.24 -6.24 -4.25
C PRO A 272 10.60 -7.37 -3.42
N PHE A 273 11.05 -8.61 -3.62
CA PHE A 273 10.60 -9.77 -2.86
C PHE A 273 11.19 -9.77 -1.43
N PHE A 274 12.51 -9.62 -1.30
CA PHE A 274 13.16 -9.61 0.00
C PHE A 274 12.80 -8.39 0.85
N TYR A 275 12.53 -7.24 0.23
CA TYR A 275 12.02 -6.05 0.93
C TYR A 275 10.62 -6.29 1.52
N ALA A 276 9.71 -6.89 0.75
CA ALA A 276 8.39 -7.28 1.25
C ALA A 276 8.50 -8.32 2.39
N LEU A 277 9.39 -9.31 2.24
CA LEU A 277 9.67 -10.30 3.28
C LEU A 277 10.16 -9.65 4.57
N VAL A 278 11.15 -8.76 4.53
CA VAL A 278 11.67 -8.08 5.72
C VAL A 278 10.62 -7.17 6.36
N LYS A 279 9.73 -6.52 5.58
CA LYS A 279 8.61 -5.72 6.13
C LYS A 279 7.61 -6.62 6.88
N ASP A 280 7.35 -7.84 6.40
CA ASP A 280 6.46 -8.80 7.05
C ASP A 280 7.11 -9.53 8.24
N THR A 281 8.38 -9.93 8.15
CA THR A 281 9.09 -10.56 9.29
C THR A 281 9.29 -9.58 10.45
N LYS A 282 9.49 -8.28 10.18
CA LYS A 282 9.55 -7.27 11.25
C LYS A 282 8.21 -7.13 11.97
N ARG A 283 7.09 -7.05 11.24
CA ARG A 283 5.73 -7.10 11.83
C ARG A 283 5.60 -8.33 12.75
N GLN A 284 5.93 -9.53 12.26
CA GLN A 284 5.87 -10.76 13.04
C GLN A 284 6.86 -10.85 14.22
N HIS A 285 7.88 -9.99 14.29
CA HIS A 285 8.79 -9.88 15.43
C HIS A 285 8.31 -8.83 16.43
N ASP A 286 7.75 -7.71 15.95
CA ASP A 286 7.10 -6.70 16.78
C ASP A 286 5.79 -7.26 17.41
N ASP A 287 5.14 -8.23 16.73
CA ASP A 287 3.99 -9.01 17.22
C ASP A 287 4.37 -10.15 18.20
N ARG A 288 5.65 -10.39 18.51
CA ARG A 288 6.03 -11.41 19.52
C ARG A 288 5.92 -10.82 20.93
N PRO A 289 5.14 -11.44 21.85
CA PRO A 289 5.13 -10.98 23.24
C PRO A 289 6.50 -11.21 23.88
N GLU A 290 7.04 -10.17 24.53
CA GLU A 290 8.18 -10.32 25.42
C GLU A 290 7.80 -11.30 26.53
N ARG A 291 8.56 -12.39 26.66
CA ARG A 291 8.52 -13.20 27.89
C ARG A 291 9.14 -12.36 28.99
N SER A 292 8.30 -11.81 29.88
CA SER A 292 8.76 -11.16 31.09
C SER A 292 9.75 -12.07 31.83
N PRO A 293 10.88 -11.55 32.34
CA PRO A 293 11.74 -12.34 33.21
C PRO A 293 10.92 -12.81 34.41
N SER A 294 11.04 -14.09 34.74
CA SER A 294 10.33 -14.69 35.87
C SER A 294 10.90 -14.13 37.18
N ASN A 295 10.24 -13.11 37.74
CA ASN A 295 10.57 -12.60 39.07
C ASN A 295 10.51 -13.74 40.09
N ALA A 296 11.58 -13.87 40.89
CA ALA A 296 11.64 -14.86 41.95
C ALA A 296 10.56 -14.57 43.00
N THR A 297 9.91 -15.63 43.48
CA THR A 297 8.82 -15.54 44.46
C THR A 297 9.39 -15.23 45.84
N ASN A 298 9.15 -14.04 46.37
CA ASN A 298 9.26 -13.76 47.80
C ASN A 298 7.87 -13.95 48.44
N PRO A 299 7.65 -14.97 49.28
CA PRO A 299 6.38 -15.16 49.99
C PRO A 299 6.36 -14.28 51.25
N GLY A 300 5.37 -13.39 51.38
CA GLY A 300 5.38 -12.47 52.52
C GLY A 300 4.31 -11.40 52.59
N ASP A 301 3.06 -11.67 52.17
CA ASP A 301 1.88 -11.21 52.94
C ASP A 301 0.58 -11.83 52.38
N PHE A 302 -0.25 -12.39 53.26
CA PHE A 302 -1.61 -12.81 52.94
C PHE A 302 -2.52 -12.68 54.17
N GLY A 303 -3.11 -11.50 54.31
CA GLY A 303 -4.08 -11.20 55.37
C GLY A 303 -5.37 -12.01 55.22
N PHE A 304 -5.78 -12.67 56.31
CA PHE A 304 -6.92 -13.58 56.39
C PHE A 304 -8.26 -12.83 56.52
N TYR A 305 -9.21 -13.12 55.63
CA TYR A 305 -10.69 -13.13 55.84
C TYR A 305 -11.25 -14.10 54.77
N ASP A 306 -11.46 -15.38 55.04
CA ASP A 306 -12.57 -15.99 55.80
C ASP A 306 -13.95 -15.91 55.11
N LEU A 307 -14.40 -17.04 54.56
CA LEU A 307 -15.61 -17.71 55.07
C LEU A 307 -15.79 -19.10 54.45
N GLN A 308 -15.93 -20.11 55.31
CA GLN A 308 -16.35 -21.47 54.91
C GLN A 308 -17.88 -21.57 54.87
N SER A 309 -18.45 -22.18 53.82
CA SER A 309 -19.55 -23.16 53.93
C SER A 309 -20.14 -23.57 52.56
N LEU A 310 -20.18 -24.89 52.30
CA LEU A 310 -21.38 -25.69 51.92
C LEU A 310 -20.94 -27.14 51.59
N PRO A 311 -21.82 -28.16 51.71
CA PRO A 311 -21.41 -29.57 51.79
C PRO A 311 -21.56 -30.42 50.50
N SER A 312 -21.27 -31.71 50.66
CA SER A 312 -21.07 -32.78 49.67
C SER A 312 -22.29 -33.30 48.88
N SER A 313 -22.00 -34.04 47.80
CA SER A 313 -22.87 -34.91 46.96
C SER A 313 -23.88 -34.19 46.04
N ALA A 314 -24.27 -34.73 44.87
CA ALA A 314 -23.87 -35.92 44.09
C ALA A 314 -23.69 -35.48 42.61
N GLY A 315 -23.18 -36.23 41.62
CA GLY A 315 -23.04 -37.68 41.42
C GLY A 315 -24.05 -38.18 40.37
N VAL A 316 -23.60 -38.99 39.40
CA VAL A 316 -24.39 -39.55 38.25
C VAL A 316 -24.77 -38.51 37.16
N GLN A 317 -24.88 -38.81 35.85
CA GLN A 317 -24.10 -39.66 34.92
C GLN A 317 -24.49 -39.28 33.47
N MET A 318 -23.60 -39.40 32.47
CA MET A 318 -23.99 -39.25 31.06
C MET A 318 -24.55 -40.55 30.47
N PRO A 319 -25.56 -40.47 29.58
CA PRO A 319 -25.78 -41.41 28.49
C PRO A 319 -25.21 -40.88 27.15
N ILE A 320 -24.80 -41.79 26.28
CA ILE A 320 -24.53 -41.60 24.86
C ILE A 320 -25.45 -42.57 24.12
N GLU A 321 -26.06 -42.16 22.99
CA GLU A 321 -26.66 -42.94 21.87
C GLU A 321 -27.84 -42.17 21.23
N ASP A 322 -28.22 -42.37 19.96
CA ASP A 322 -27.42 -42.63 18.76
C ASP A 322 -28.18 -42.06 17.51
N ARG A 323 -27.47 -42.01 16.38
CA ARG A 323 -27.94 -42.13 14.97
C ARG A 323 -29.38 -41.78 14.54
N ALA A 324 -29.40 -41.01 13.43
CA ALA A 324 -30.20 -41.26 12.21
C ALA A 324 -31.74 -41.07 12.27
N SER A 325 -32.49 -40.93 11.17
CA SER A 325 -32.27 -40.36 9.83
C SER A 325 -33.63 -40.37 9.10
N GLY A 326 -33.95 -39.38 8.25
CA GLY A 326 -35.13 -39.51 7.38
C GLY A 326 -35.52 -38.24 6.62
N CYS A 327 -35.77 -38.36 5.32
CA CYS A 327 -36.34 -37.31 4.48
C CYS A 327 -37.83 -37.59 4.22
N SER A 328 -38.67 -36.55 4.21
CA SER A 328 -39.65 -36.32 3.12
C SER A 328 -40.43 -35.02 3.31
N ASP A 329 -40.56 -34.26 2.22
CA ASP A 329 -41.58 -33.23 1.98
C ASP A 329 -42.55 -33.82 0.93
N PRO A 330 -43.88 -33.53 0.96
CA PRO A 330 -44.38 -32.63 -0.08
C PRO A 330 -45.65 -31.79 0.24
N THR A 331 -45.62 -30.52 -0.23
CA THR A 331 -46.69 -29.79 -0.94
C THR A 331 -47.97 -29.26 -0.23
N GLY A 332 -48.22 -27.94 -0.37
CA GLY A 332 -49.29 -27.49 -1.29
C GLY A 332 -50.27 -26.34 -0.92
N ARG A 333 -50.19 -25.22 -1.68
CA ARG A 333 -51.27 -24.26 -2.08
C ARG A 333 -51.88 -23.31 -0.98
N ARG A 334 -52.44 -22.10 -1.28
CA ARG A 334 -52.40 -21.17 -2.45
C ARG A 334 -53.12 -19.82 -2.15
N GLY A 335 -52.50 -18.67 -2.48
CA GLY A 335 -53.16 -17.36 -2.76
C GLY A 335 -53.36 -16.40 -1.57
N LEU A 336 -53.58 -15.07 -1.74
CA LEU A 336 -53.60 -14.20 -2.94
C LEU A 336 -53.49 -12.68 -2.54
N ILE A 337 -53.11 -11.76 -3.46
CA ILE A 337 -53.29 -10.27 -3.43
C ILE A 337 -52.45 -9.48 -2.36
N SER A 338 -51.89 -8.27 -2.58
CA SER A 338 -51.53 -7.47 -3.80
C SER A 338 -50.51 -6.34 -3.44
N GLN A 339 -49.74 -5.85 -4.44
CA GLN A 339 -49.02 -4.55 -4.61
C GLN A 339 -48.28 -3.87 -3.42
N GLY A 340 -47.05 -3.34 -3.57
CA GLY A 340 -46.16 -3.33 -4.75
C GLY A 340 -44.87 -2.48 -4.53
N ASP A 341 -43.92 -2.62 -5.48
CA ASP A 341 -42.81 -1.69 -5.81
C ASP A 341 -41.68 -1.39 -4.79
N VAL A 342 -40.38 -1.28 -5.15
CA VAL A 342 -39.62 -1.64 -6.37
C VAL A 342 -38.31 -2.34 -5.94
N GLY A 343 -37.87 -3.40 -6.63
CA GLY A 343 -36.62 -4.11 -6.26
C GLY A 343 -35.79 -4.62 -7.45
N TRP A 344 -34.69 -3.94 -7.77
CA TRP A 344 -33.72 -4.37 -8.79
C TRP A 344 -32.88 -5.55 -8.29
N ARG A 345 -33.12 -6.75 -8.83
CA ARG A 345 -32.39 -7.97 -8.42
C ARG A 345 -31.06 -8.16 -9.15
N VAL A 346 -30.02 -8.42 -8.37
CA VAL A 346 -28.74 -8.96 -8.85
C VAL A 346 -28.89 -10.45 -9.18
N THR A 347 -28.69 -10.80 -10.46
CA THR A 347 -28.35 -12.15 -10.94
C THR A 347 -27.65 -12.01 -12.30
N LYS A 348 -26.69 -12.85 -12.73
CA LYS A 348 -26.12 -14.08 -12.16
C LYS A 348 -24.75 -14.31 -12.79
N LEU A 349 -23.68 -14.58 -12.02
CA LEU A 349 -22.45 -15.15 -12.59
C LEU A 349 -21.60 -15.93 -11.57
N SER A 350 -22.24 -16.92 -10.92
CA SER A 350 -21.58 -17.89 -10.05
C SER A 350 -21.96 -19.32 -10.48
N ARG A 351 -21.18 -19.91 -11.40
CA ARG A 351 -21.19 -21.36 -11.74
C ARG A 351 -20.03 -21.73 -12.68
N PHE A 352 -18.83 -21.93 -12.13
CA PHE A 352 -17.80 -22.78 -12.76
C PHE A 352 -16.69 -23.20 -11.77
N CYS A 353 -17.04 -23.95 -10.71
CA CYS A 353 -16.08 -24.58 -9.80
C CYS A 353 -16.74 -25.71 -8.98
N GLN A 354 -17.21 -26.77 -9.63
CA GLN A 354 -17.43 -28.06 -8.98
C GLN A 354 -17.36 -29.19 -10.01
N GLY A 355 -16.28 -29.96 -9.94
CA GLY A 355 -16.01 -31.12 -10.78
C GLY A 355 -15.04 -32.01 -10.04
N HIS A 356 -15.56 -32.96 -9.27
CA HIS A 356 -14.75 -34.05 -8.75
C HIS A 356 -14.39 -34.99 -9.91
N ILE A 357 -13.11 -35.34 -10.02
CA ILE A 357 -12.68 -36.57 -10.67
C ILE A 357 -11.91 -37.36 -9.63
N SER A 358 -12.24 -38.64 -9.50
CA SER A 358 -11.72 -39.56 -8.50
C SER A 358 -10.29 -40.01 -8.82
N VAL A 359 -9.56 -40.38 -7.76
CA VAL A 359 -8.29 -41.11 -7.89
C VAL A 359 -8.58 -42.57 -8.25
N GLN A 360 -7.92 -43.07 -9.30
CA GLN A 360 -7.61 -44.49 -9.49
C GLN A 360 -6.11 -44.64 -9.83
N SER A 361 -5.57 -45.85 -9.72
CA SER A 361 -4.21 -46.03 -9.18
C SER A 361 -3.23 -46.83 -10.06
N ALA A 362 -2.07 -46.20 -10.35
CA ALA A 362 -0.77 -46.84 -10.67
C ALA A 362 -0.71 -47.76 -11.92
N PRO A 363 0.47 -48.31 -12.30
CA PRO A 363 1.88 -47.91 -12.04
C PRO A 363 2.52 -47.28 -13.31
N GLY A 364 3.81 -46.91 -13.41
CA GLY A 364 4.92 -46.81 -12.44
C GLY A 364 6.29 -46.66 -13.13
N SER A 365 7.33 -46.34 -12.36
CA SER A 365 8.80 -46.41 -12.68
C SER A 365 9.45 -45.51 -13.76
N SER A 366 10.70 -45.13 -13.45
CA SER A 366 11.84 -44.82 -14.34
C SER A 366 11.78 -43.67 -15.37
N TRP A 367 12.27 -42.49 -14.95
CA TRP A 367 13.15 -41.64 -15.76
C TRP A 367 14.25 -40.99 -14.90
N LEU A 368 15.34 -41.72 -14.73
CA LEU A 368 16.65 -41.22 -14.26
C LEU A 368 17.74 -41.82 -15.17
N ALA A 369 18.87 -41.09 -15.27
CA ALA A 369 20.08 -41.44 -16.03
C ALA A 369 19.96 -41.54 -17.57
N VAL A 370 20.35 -40.46 -18.27
CA VAL A 370 21.14 -40.53 -19.53
C VAL A 370 22.17 -39.39 -19.57
N ILE A 371 23.29 -39.55 -18.84
CA ILE A 371 24.57 -38.91 -19.16
C ILE A 371 25.66 -39.94 -18.84
N GLY A 372 26.31 -40.48 -19.87
CA GLY A 372 27.36 -41.50 -19.66
C GLY A 372 27.92 -42.08 -20.96
N MET A 373 29.08 -41.55 -21.37
CA MET A 373 30.10 -42.10 -22.29
C MET A 373 29.69 -42.63 -23.68
N GLY A 374 30.55 -42.36 -24.68
CA GLY A 374 30.33 -42.79 -26.07
C GLY A 374 31.47 -42.41 -27.01
N LEU A 375 32.71 -42.77 -26.65
CA LEU A 375 33.90 -42.65 -27.51
C LEU A 375 34.33 -44.03 -28.00
N LEU A 376 34.99 -44.08 -29.18
CA LEU A 376 35.58 -45.25 -29.84
C LEU A 376 34.61 -46.33 -30.39
N SER A 377 34.47 -46.43 -31.72
CA SER A 377 35.12 -47.51 -32.51
C SER A 377 34.66 -47.51 -34.00
N ARG A 378 35.30 -48.33 -34.84
CA ARG A 378 35.23 -48.37 -36.30
C ARG A 378 34.06 -49.22 -36.86
N GLN A 379 33.50 -48.74 -37.99
CA GLN A 379 33.20 -49.40 -39.29
C GLN A 379 33.54 -50.89 -39.54
N PRO A 380 33.08 -51.56 -40.65
CA PRO A 380 32.27 -51.07 -41.83
C PRO A 380 31.13 -52.03 -42.30
N HIS A 381 30.54 -51.77 -43.50
CA HIS A 381 29.70 -52.67 -44.35
C HIS A 381 28.30 -53.08 -43.79
N ASP A 382 27.24 -53.47 -44.53
CA ASP A 382 26.80 -53.37 -45.95
C ASP A 382 25.31 -53.82 -46.05
N SER A 383 24.51 -53.72 -47.13
CA SER A 383 24.58 -53.04 -48.45
C SER A 383 23.19 -53.01 -49.13
N VAL A 384 22.99 -52.14 -50.13
CA VAL A 384 22.06 -52.24 -51.31
C VAL A 384 20.66 -52.87 -51.11
N THR A 385 19.61 -52.02 -51.14
CA THR A 385 18.30 -52.18 -51.85
C THR A 385 17.36 -51.03 -51.42
N SER A 386 16.30 -50.61 -52.13
CA SER A 386 15.98 -50.59 -53.57
C SER A 386 14.77 -49.66 -53.81
N ALA A 387 14.44 -49.32 -55.06
CA ALA A 387 13.22 -48.60 -55.45
C ALA A 387 12.59 -49.20 -56.72
N PRO A 388 11.30 -48.94 -56.98
CA PRO A 388 10.91 -48.44 -58.31
C PRO A 388 9.94 -47.24 -58.27
N GLN A 389 9.58 -46.72 -59.46
CA GLN A 389 8.91 -45.43 -59.68
C GLN A 389 7.55 -45.57 -60.43
N LEU A 390 7.03 -44.42 -60.90
CA LEU A 390 5.89 -44.18 -61.84
C LEU A 390 4.49 -44.22 -61.20
N GLN A 391 3.59 -43.22 -61.33
CA GLN A 391 3.06 -42.46 -62.50
C GLN A 391 1.99 -43.26 -63.29
N SER A 392 0.97 -42.68 -63.93
CA SER A 392 0.79 -41.31 -64.46
C SER A 392 -0.69 -40.82 -64.50
N CYS A 393 -1.01 -39.89 -65.44
CA CYS A 393 -2.31 -39.26 -65.80
C CYS A 393 -2.80 -38.09 -64.89
N ILE A 394 -2.65 -36.80 -65.22
CA ILE A 394 -2.99 -35.98 -66.43
C ILE A 394 -4.46 -35.51 -66.44
N SER A 395 -4.70 -34.21 -66.15
CA SER A 395 -5.07 -33.21 -67.19
C SER A 395 -5.13 -31.78 -66.61
N LYS A 396 -5.22 -30.77 -67.48
CA LYS A 396 -5.50 -29.35 -67.16
C LYS A 396 -6.72 -28.89 -67.94
N ASN A 397 -7.52 -27.96 -67.39
CA ASN A 397 -7.96 -26.73 -68.07
C ASN A 397 -8.73 -25.80 -67.11
N ALA A 398 -9.17 -24.62 -67.57
CA ALA A 398 -9.30 -23.43 -66.73
C ALA A 398 -10.61 -22.62 -66.91
N HIS A 399 -10.70 -21.53 -66.14
CA HIS A 399 -11.64 -20.38 -66.16
C HIS A 399 -12.90 -20.41 -65.27
N GLN A 400 -12.95 -19.37 -64.42
CA GLN A 400 -14.10 -18.54 -64.02
C GLN A 400 -15.39 -19.21 -63.51
N THR A 401 -15.72 -19.01 -62.22
CA THR A 401 -16.80 -18.09 -61.75
C THR A 401 -16.87 -18.01 -60.21
N ASN A 402 -17.74 -17.13 -59.70
CA ASN A 402 -17.93 -16.79 -58.27
C ASN A 402 -18.40 -17.96 -57.38
N PRO A 403 -18.19 -17.87 -56.06
CA PRO A 403 -19.19 -18.26 -55.07
C PRO A 403 -20.03 -17.04 -54.64
N SER A 404 -21.35 -17.17 -54.70
CA SER A 404 -22.28 -16.18 -54.15
C SER A 404 -22.53 -16.38 -52.65
N SER A 405 -23.19 -15.39 -52.03
CA SER A 405 -23.58 -15.39 -50.62
C SER A 405 -24.42 -16.60 -50.20
N ASN A 406 -24.37 -16.94 -48.91
CA ASN A 406 -25.64 -17.06 -48.18
C ASN A 406 -25.53 -16.58 -46.72
N ASN A 407 -26.51 -15.77 -46.31
CA ASN A 407 -26.65 -15.28 -44.93
C ASN A 407 -27.54 -16.24 -44.14
N VAL A 408 -27.22 -16.46 -42.86
CA VAL A 408 -28.21 -16.95 -41.88
C VAL A 408 -28.57 -15.79 -40.97
N LYS A 409 -29.82 -15.34 -41.04
CA LYS A 409 -30.35 -14.27 -40.17
C LYS A 409 -30.76 -14.87 -38.82
N THR A 410 -30.25 -14.32 -37.72
CA THR A 410 -30.88 -14.48 -36.40
C THR A 410 -32.08 -13.54 -36.28
N THR A 411 -33.21 -14.04 -35.79
CA THR A 411 -34.41 -13.24 -35.53
C THR A 411 -34.25 -12.41 -34.24
N PRO A 412 -34.71 -11.14 -34.22
CA PRO A 412 -34.71 -10.33 -33.01
C PRO A 412 -35.72 -10.84 -31.98
N THR A 413 -35.52 -10.50 -30.71
CA THR A 413 -36.38 -10.94 -29.60
C THR A 413 -37.58 -10.02 -29.39
N MET A 414 -38.57 -10.51 -28.64
CA MET A 414 -39.76 -9.73 -28.27
C MET A 414 -39.42 -8.48 -27.44
N LEU A 415 -38.26 -8.44 -26.78
CA LEU A 415 -37.79 -7.26 -26.06
C LEU A 415 -37.34 -6.16 -27.03
N ASP A 416 -36.59 -6.53 -28.07
CA ASP A 416 -36.10 -5.60 -29.10
C ASP A 416 -37.26 -4.93 -29.83
N GLN A 417 -38.32 -5.69 -30.14
CA GLN A 417 -39.56 -5.16 -30.71
C GLN A 417 -40.28 -4.17 -29.79
N ARG A 418 -40.31 -4.42 -28.47
CA ARG A 418 -40.93 -3.52 -27.49
C ARG A 418 -40.13 -2.23 -27.27
N VAL A 419 -38.80 -2.30 -27.33
CA VAL A 419 -37.94 -1.10 -27.30
C VAL A 419 -38.13 -0.28 -28.57
N ALA A 420 -38.18 -0.92 -29.74
CA ALA A 420 -38.45 -0.23 -31.01
C ALA A 420 -39.84 0.44 -31.04
N SER A 421 -40.90 -0.25 -30.57
CA SER A 421 -42.24 0.34 -30.51
C SER A 421 -42.35 1.48 -29.49
N TRP A 422 -41.58 1.43 -28.40
CA TRP A 422 -41.54 2.51 -27.41
C TRP A 422 -40.81 3.73 -27.95
N LEU A 423 -39.65 3.56 -28.60
CA LEU A 423 -38.93 4.65 -29.26
C LEU A 423 -39.78 5.33 -30.36
N ALA A 424 -40.58 4.56 -31.09
CA ALA A 424 -41.52 5.06 -32.10
C ALA A 424 -42.82 5.70 -31.52
N SER A 425 -42.92 5.84 -30.19
CA SER A 425 -44.08 6.43 -29.49
C SER A 425 -43.77 7.75 -28.76
N LEU A 426 -42.53 8.25 -28.89
CA LEU A 426 -42.10 9.51 -28.30
C LEU A 426 -42.43 10.70 -29.25
N PRO A 427 -42.98 11.83 -28.74
CA PRO A 427 -43.19 13.04 -29.55
C PRO A 427 -41.88 13.67 -30.06
N ASP A 428 -41.94 14.29 -31.24
CA ASP A 428 -40.77 14.82 -31.97
C ASP A 428 -40.00 15.95 -31.26
N GLU A 429 -40.55 16.57 -30.20
CA GLU A 429 -39.88 17.66 -29.45
C GLU A 429 -38.55 17.26 -28.78
N TYR A 430 -38.23 15.96 -28.69
CA TYR A 430 -37.02 15.45 -28.02
C TYR A 430 -35.96 14.86 -28.97
N LEU A 431 -36.07 15.05 -30.28
CA LEU A 431 -35.05 14.61 -31.25
C LEU A 431 -34.06 15.75 -31.61
N PRO A 432 -32.74 15.56 -31.43
CA PRO A 432 -31.74 16.55 -31.87
C PRO A 432 -31.69 16.66 -33.40
N SER A 433 -31.78 17.88 -33.92
CA SER A 433 -31.68 18.15 -35.37
C SER A 433 -30.26 17.93 -35.90
N GLU A 434 -30.07 16.96 -36.80
CA GLU A 434 -28.80 16.77 -37.50
C GLU A 434 -28.63 17.77 -38.66
N ALA A 435 -27.74 18.74 -38.47
CA ALA A 435 -27.28 19.65 -39.53
C ALA A 435 -25.76 19.53 -39.77
N LEU A 436 -25.41 18.62 -40.69
CA LEU A 436 -24.14 18.48 -41.43
C LEU A 436 -23.07 19.58 -41.21
N CYS A 437 -21.86 19.17 -40.80
CA CYS A 437 -20.64 19.89 -41.20
C CYS A 437 -19.55 18.93 -41.68
N LYS A 438 -18.98 19.23 -42.86
CA LYS A 438 -17.96 18.40 -43.53
C LYS A 438 -16.55 18.87 -43.16
N THR A 439 -15.64 17.93 -42.92
CA THR A 439 -14.22 18.23 -42.70
C THR A 439 -13.60 18.94 -43.90
N SER A 440 -12.95 20.09 -43.67
CA SER A 440 -12.06 20.73 -44.66
C SER A 440 -10.83 21.31 -43.98
N LYS A 441 -9.66 21.13 -44.60
CA LYS A 441 -8.38 21.68 -44.14
C LYS A 441 -8.08 22.96 -44.93
N ARG A 442 -7.67 24.05 -44.28
CA ARG A 442 -6.91 25.13 -44.93
C ARG A 442 -5.84 25.71 -44.01
N LYS A 443 -4.68 26.02 -44.62
CA LYS A 443 -3.55 26.75 -44.01
C LYS A 443 -3.63 28.22 -44.38
N ALA A 444 -3.24 29.10 -43.46
CA ALA A 444 -2.60 30.40 -43.70
C ALA A 444 -2.08 30.94 -42.34
N ALA A 445 -0.98 31.68 -42.22
CA ALA A 445 0.22 31.81 -43.08
C ALA A 445 1.38 32.35 -42.20
N LEU A 446 2.64 32.16 -42.62
CA LEU A 446 3.79 32.86 -42.02
C LEU A 446 3.98 34.23 -42.70
N PRO A 447 4.48 35.24 -41.97
CA PRO A 447 5.38 36.25 -42.54
C PRO A 447 6.78 35.63 -42.71
N SER A 448 7.43 35.91 -43.84
CA SER A 448 8.81 35.49 -44.16
C SER A 448 9.81 36.66 -43.99
N PRO A 449 11.12 36.40 -43.86
CA PRO A 449 12.10 37.40 -43.43
C PRO A 449 12.80 38.13 -44.60
N PRO A 450 13.55 39.21 -44.30
CA PRO A 450 14.72 39.60 -45.08
C PRO A 450 16.02 38.95 -44.52
N THR A 451 16.94 38.65 -45.42
CA THR A 451 18.38 38.41 -45.16
C THR A 451 19.09 39.76 -44.89
N SER A 452 20.37 39.85 -44.47
CA SER A 452 21.50 38.92 -44.54
C SER A 452 22.57 39.17 -43.44
N ASP A 453 23.63 38.35 -43.49
CA ASP A 453 25.01 38.62 -43.06
C ASP A 453 25.44 38.54 -41.58
N SER A 454 26.76 38.41 -41.44
CA SER A 454 27.53 37.90 -40.30
C SER A 454 28.05 38.99 -39.35
N MET A 455 28.17 38.67 -38.06
CA MET A 455 29.48 38.62 -37.37
C MET A 455 29.43 38.03 -35.95
N GLU A 456 30.61 37.90 -35.34
CA GLU A 456 30.84 37.53 -33.93
C GLU A 456 30.32 38.63 -32.97
N GLY A 457 30.03 38.28 -31.70
CA GLY A 457 29.60 39.30 -30.72
C GLY A 457 29.41 38.83 -29.27
N THR A 458 30.20 39.39 -28.36
CA THR A 458 30.19 39.15 -26.91
C THR A 458 28.94 39.69 -26.19
N THR A 459 28.69 39.20 -24.97
CA THR A 459 27.63 39.67 -24.04
C THR A 459 27.72 41.17 -23.69
N PRO A 460 26.61 41.81 -23.25
CA PRO A 460 26.53 42.14 -21.82
C PRO A 460 25.12 42.11 -21.17
N LYS A 461 25.06 42.16 -19.83
CA LYS A 461 23.84 42.35 -19.01
C LYS A 461 23.67 43.82 -18.59
N ARG A 462 22.42 44.27 -18.38
CA ARG A 462 22.06 45.54 -17.70
C ARG A 462 20.81 45.28 -16.81
N ARG A 463 20.91 45.18 -15.48
CA ARG A 463 21.15 46.21 -14.43
C ARG A 463 19.93 47.13 -14.21
N ARG A 464 19.27 47.00 -13.06
CA ARG A 464 18.42 48.05 -12.43
C ARG A 464 19.23 48.77 -11.33
N LEU A 465 18.72 49.90 -10.87
CA LEU A 465 19.42 50.84 -9.98
C LEU A 465 19.35 50.45 -8.49
N ILE A 466 20.14 51.18 -7.69
CA ILE A 466 20.33 51.02 -6.25
C ILE A 466 19.70 52.23 -5.54
N ASP A 467 19.14 51.97 -4.35
CA ASP A 467 18.60 52.98 -3.42
C ASP A 467 19.71 53.43 -2.45
N PRO A 468 20.05 54.73 -2.33
CA PRO A 468 21.26 55.17 -1.66
C PRO A 468 21.05 55.77 -0.25
N ASP A 469 20.64 54.98 0.75
CA ASP A 469 20.78 55.41 2.16
C ASP A 469 20.84 54.26 3.20
N ARG A 470 22.01 53.61 3.34
CA ARG A 470 22.39 52.84 4.54
C ARG A 470 23.89 52.93 4.85
N THR A 471 24.19 53.35 6.09
CA THR A 471 25.55 53.49 6.65
C THR A 471 26.17 52.15 7.10
N PRO A 472 27.50 52.06 7.33
CA PRO A 472 28.24 50.81 7.08
C PRO A 472 28.95 50.15 8.29
N ARG A 473 29.50 48.95 8.01
CA ARG A 473 30.49 48.15 8.80
C ARG A 473 29.95 47.41 10.03
N ALA A 474 30.61 46.35 10.52
CA ALA A 474 31.95 45.83 10.16
C ALA A 474 31.96 44.32 9.84
N ALA A 475 33.06 43.85 9.25
CA ALA A 475 33.38 42.44 9.06
C ALA A 475 34.86 42.21 9.36
N ASN A 476 35.22 41.09 10.03
CA ASN A 476 36.46 40.34 9.78
C ASN A 476 36.66 39.10 10.70
N LEU A 477 37.55 38.21 10.24
CA LEU A 477 38.33 37.18 10.95
C LEU A 477 37.65 35.85 11.38
N PRO A 478 38.22 34.68 10.97
CA PRO A 478 38.02 33.38 11.61
C PRO A 478 39.09 33.09 12.70
N PRO A 479 38.83 32.16 13.65
CA PRO A 479 39.81 31.71 14.64
C PRO A 479 40.80 30.66 14.07
N PRO A 480 41.98 30.46 14.70
CA PRO A 480 43.08 29.68 14.14
C PRO A 480 43.04 28.18 14.47
N SER A 481 43.85 27.41 13.75
CA SER A 481 44.14 26.00 14.03
C SER A 481 45.12 25.81 15.19
N SER A 482 44.95 24.73 15.95
CA SER A 482 45.98 24.16 16.82
C SER A 482 45.88 22.62 16.77
N THR A 483 46.98 21.93 17.03
CA THR A 483 47.13 20.49 16.72
C THR A 483 47.18 19.67 18.00
N GLY A 484 46.31 18.66 18.14
CA GLY A 484 46.23 17.82 19.34
C GLY A 484 45.63 16.44 19.05
N SER A 485 46.39 15.40 19.35
CA SER A 485 46.23 14.01 18.89
C SER A 485 44.90 13.31 19.19
N SER A 486 44.31 12.72 18.14
CA SER A 486 43.67 11.40 18.11
C SER A 486 42.70 10.97 19.23
N ALA A 487 41.39 11.07 18.95
CA ALA A 487 40.39 10.08 19.38
C ALA A 487 39.36 9.89 18.26
N SER A 488 39.21 8.66 17.73
CA SER A 488 38.31 8.39 16.61
C SER A 488 36.85 8.27 17.05
N TRP A 489 36.17 9.40 17.23
CA TRP A 489 34.72 9.42 17.41
C TRP A 489 34.05 9.20 16.06
N SER A 490 33.37 8.07 15.91
CA SER A 490 32.60 7.74 14.71
C SER A 490 31.35 8.61 14.63
N GLU A 491 31.31 9.56 13.68
CA GLU A 491 30.10 10.34 13.41
C GLU A 491 28.97 9.44 12.92
N SER A 492 28.03 9.12 13.81
CA SER A 492 26.81 8.41 13.48
C SER A 492 25.87 9.33 12.69
N GLY A 493 26.02 9.35 11.37
CA GLY A 493 25.31 10.25 10.46
C GLY A 493 23.82 10.36 10.76
N GLU A 494 23.32 11.60 10.84
CA GLU A 494 21.99 11.93 11.37
C GLU A 494 20.84 11.45 10.47
N GLY A 495 20.48 10.18 10.60
CA GLY A 495 19.32 9.60 9.92
C GLY A 495 18.03 10.33 10.31
N SER A 496 17.28 10.81 9.30
CA SER A 496 15.98 11.48 9.45
C SER A 496 14.87 10.50 9.92
N ARG A 497 15.01 10.08 11.18
CA ARG A 497 14.03 9.34 11.96
C ARG A 497 12.75 10.16 12.00
N SER A 498 11.64 9.55 11.55
CA SER A 498 10.34 9.97 12.09
C SER A 498 10.42 9.75 13.59
N SER A 499 10.20 10.81 14.36
CA SER A 499 9.96 10.67 15.79
C SER A 499 8.79 9.70 16.01
N SER A 500 8.96 8.75 16.92
CA SER A 500 7.86 7.97 17.48
C SER A 500 6.81 8.92 18.11
N PRO A 501 5.56 8.48 18.35
CA PRO A 501 4.56 9.30 19.04
C PRO A 501 5.13 9.93 20.33
N LYS A 502 5.78 9.09 21.15
CA LYS A 502 6.56 9.48 22.34
C LYS A 502 7.56 10.62 22.07
N LYS A 503 8.35 10.56 20.98
CA LYS A 503 9.30 11.64 20.60
C LYS A 503 8.63 12.85 19.93
N GLN A 504 7.42 12.74 19.38
CA GLN A 504 6.61 13.90 18.96
C GLN A 504 6.01 14.61 20.18
N MET A 505 5.43 13.87 21.12
CA MET A 505 4.91 14.37 22.39
C MET A 505 5.99 15.09 23.20
N LEU A 506 7.21 14.53 23.30
CA LEU A 506 8.34 15.19 23.99
C LEU A 506 8.73 16.55 23.36
N ARG A 507 8.61 16.71 22.04
CA ARG A 507 8.84 18.02 21.39
C ARG A 507 7.70 18.98 21.66
N LEU A 508 6.45 18.51 21.52
CA LEU A 508 5.26 19.29 21.80
C LEU A 508 5.14 19.72 23.27
N ARG A 509 5.76 18.98 24.21
CA ARG A 509 5.82 19.37 25.62
C ARG A 509 6.76 20.57 25.86
N LEU A 510 7.73 20.81 24.98
CA LEU A 510 8.68 21.92 25.04
C LEU A 510 8.22 23.16 24.25
N GLU A 511 7.14 23.04 23.47
CA GLU A 511 6.57 24.14 22.68
C GLU A 511 5.54 24.90 23.53
N GLU A 512 5.63 26.23 23.59
CA GLU A 512 4.76 27.08 24.44
C GLU A 512 3.27 26.89 24.11
N ARG A 513 2.94 26.87 22.81
CA ARG A 513 1.60 26.57 22.25
C ARG A 513 1.44 25.09 21.87
N GLY A 514 2.19 24.24 22.55
CA GLY A 514 2.27 22.82 22.28
C GLY A 514 1.17 21.99 22.94
N LEU A 515 1.47 20.71 23.08
CA LEU A 515 0.59 19.66 23.60
C LEU A 515 1.31 18.90 24.71
N GLU A 516 0.62 18.70 25.82
CA GLU A 516 1.05 17.83 26.91
C GLU A 516 -0.05 16.80 27.21
N CYS A 517 0.26 15.50 27.12
CA CYS A 517 -0.65 14.46 27.60
C CYS A 517 -0.36 14.17 29.08
N ARG A 518 -1.41 14.07 29.90
CA ARG A 518 -1.33 13.70 31.32
C ARG A 518 -2.30 12.57 31.61
N GLN A 519 -1.90 11.69 32.55
CA GLN A 519 -2.80 10.67 33.06
C GLN A 519 -3.83 11.31 33.99
N LEU A 520 -5.10 10.95 33.80
CA LEU A 520 -6.22 11.40 34.61
C LEU A 520 -6.29 10.60 35.92
N ASN A 521 -5.63 11.11 36.96
CA ASN A 521 -6.02 10.75 38.32
C ASN A 521 -7.26 11.56 38.74
N VAL A 522 -8.13 10.96 39.56
CA VAL A 522 -9.40 11.58 40.01
C VAL A 522 -9.10 12.80 40.89
N ASP A 523 -8.18 12.64 41.84
CA ASP A 523 -7.80 13.68 42.82
C ASP A 523 -7.12 14.90 42.20
N THR A 524 -6.72 14.81 40.92
CA THR A 524 -6.03 15.87 40.17
C THR A 524 -6.82 16.36 38.96
N ALA A 525 -8.11 15.99 38.84
CA ALA A 525 -8.95 16.43 37.74
C ALA A 525 -9.29 17.93 37.85
N PRO A 526 -9.34 18.69 36.74
CA PRO A 526 -9.79 20.08 36.77
C PRO A 526 -11.22 20.21 37.32
N PRO A 527 -11.51 21.15 38.25
CA PRO A 527 -12.80 21.18 38.95
C PRO A 527 -14.00 21.38 38.01
N VAL A 528 -13.80 22.06 36.87
CA VAL A 528 -14.82 22.33 35.84
C VAL A 528 -15.39 21.06 35.19
N ILE A 529 -14.67 19.92 35.22
CA ILE A 529 -15.13 18.66 34.63
C ILE A 529 -15.52 17.59 35.67
N SER A 530 -15.36 17.86 36.96
CA SER A 530 -15.65 16.94 38.09
C SER A 530 -16.96 16.17 37.92
N SER A 531 -18.10 16.88 37.93
CA SER A 531 -19.44 16.29 37.78
C SER A 531 -19.63 15.43 36.52
N LEU A 532 -18.97 15.76 35.40
CA LEU A 532 -19.02 14.93 34.19
C LEU A 532 -18.15 13.68 34.34
N LEU A 533 -16.99 13.76 34.99
CA LEU A 533 -16.15 12.60 35.28
C LEU A 533 -16.82 11.63 36.26
N ASP A 534 -17.53 12.15 37.26
CA ASP A 534 -18.31 11.34 38.20
C ASP A 534 -19.41 10.57 37.46
N THR A 535 -20.22 11.27 36.65
CA THR A 535 -21.25 10.65 35.80
C THR A 535 -20.66 9.61 34.83
N ILE A 536 -19.51 9.91 34.21
CA ILE A 536 -18.80 8.99 33.31
C ILE A 536 -18.23 7.76 34.05
N GLN A 537 -17.87 7.90 35.33
CA GLN A 537 -17.47 6.80 36.21
C GLN A 537 -18.66 5.94 36.66
N GLU A 538 -19.80 6.54 36.98
CA GLU A 538 -21.05 5.83 37.28
C GLU A 538 -21.52 5.02 36.07
N ILE A 539 -21.47 5.60 34.87
CA ILE A 539 -21.74 4.93 33.60
C ILE A 539 -20.78 3.76 33.38
N GLY A 540 -19.47 3.97 33.57
CA GLY A 540 -18.47 2.89 33.52
C GLY A 540 -18.69 1.78 34.58
N SER A 541 -19.36 2.12 35.69
CA SER A 541 -19.78 1.20 36.74
C SER A 541 -21.15 0.55 36.47
N ARG A 542 -21.80 0.87 35.34
CA ARG A 542 -23.13 0.42 34.91
C ARG A 542 -24.27 0.89 35.84
N ILE A 543 -24.08 2.04 36.49
CA ILE A 543 -25.05 2.68 37.39
C ILE A 543 -25.88 3.67 36.57
N GLU A 544 -27.21 3.56 36.67
CA GLU A 544 -28.22 4.50 36.14
C GLU A 544 -28.07 4.87 34.64
N ILE A 545 -27.48 3.97 33.84
CA ILE A 545 -27.22 4.13 32.41
C ILE A 545 -28.48 4.17 31.51
N LEU A 546 -29.64 3.77 32.02
CA LEU A 546 -30.91 3.68 31.27
C LEU A 546 -32.06 4.40 31.99
N PRO A 547 -33.00 5.02 31.26
CA PRO A 547 -34.17 5.69 31.85
C PRO A 547 -35.18 4.67 32.40
N ALA A 548 -35.90 5.05 33.46
CA ALA A 548 -36.89 4.20 34.13
C ALA A 548 -37.95 3.64 33.15
N GLY A 549 -38.46 4.49 32.26
CA GLY A 549 -39.50 4.12 31.27
C GLY A 549 -39.09 3.10 30.19
N LYS A 550 -37.81 2.71 30.10
CA LYS A 550 -37.35 1.63 29.19
C LYS A 550 -37.13 0.28 29.90
N LYS A 551 -37.37 0.20 31.21
CA LYS A 551 -37.05 -0.95 32.06
C LYS A 551 -37.78 -2.25 31.68
N SER A 552 -39.09 -2.21 31.46
CA SER A 552 -39.87 -3.35 30.96
C SER A 552 -39.39 -3.79 29.58
N ALA A 553 -39.42 -2.88 28.60
CA ALA A 553 -39.06 -3.15 27.21
C ALA A 553 -37.65 -3.74 27.01
N ILE A 554 -36.68 -3.39 27.88
CA ILE A 554 -35.32 -3.96 27.84
C ILE A 554 -35.24 -5.30 28.57
N LEU A 555 -35.82 -5.43 29.78
CA LEU A 555 -35.70 -6.66 30.59
C LEU A 555 -36.59 -7.81 30.10
N GLU A 556 -37.70 -7.51 29.43
CA GLU A 556 -38.63 -8.52 28.88
C GLU A 556 -38.14 -9.10 27.55
N SER A 557 -37.19 -8.45 26.88
CA SER A 557 -36.58 -8.94 25.63
C SER A 557 -35.89 -10.29 25.85
N PRO A 558 -36.10 -11.31 24.99
CA PRO A 558 -35.49 -12.63 25.15
C PRO A 558 -33.96 -12.59 25.34
N LEU A 559 -33.30 -11.72 24.57
CA LEU A 559 -31.85 -11.51 24.56
C LEU A 559 -31.28 -11.00 25.89
N VAL A 560 -32.12 -10.42 26.75
CA VAL A 560 -31.77 -9.91 28.09
C VAL A 560 -32.31 -10.83 29.18
N ARG A 561 -33.50 -11.40 28.99
CA ARG A 561 -34.17 -12.33 29.91
C ARG A 561 -33.39 -13.62 30.16
N GLU A 562 -32.59 -14.07 29.19
CA GLU A 562 -31.67 -15.21 29.32
C GLU A 562 -30.39 -14.88 30.12
N GLN A 563 -30.13 -13.60 30.43
CA GLN A 563 -28.95 -13.16 31.17
C GLN A 563 -29.19 -13.13 32.69
N ASN A 564 -28.09 -13.05 33.45
CA ASN A 564 -28.16 -12.90 34.90
C ASN A 564 -28.75 -11.53 35.29
N ALA A 565 -30.03 -11.50 35.66
CA ALA A 565 -30.76 -10.30 36.05
C ALA A 565 -30.10 -9.48 37.18
N ARG A 566 -29.23 -10.08 38.01
CA ARG A 566 -28.47 -9.34 39.04
C ARG A 566 -27.54 -8.28 38.44
N LEU A 567 -27.05 -8.48 37.22
CA LEU A 567 -26.19 -7.53 36.50
C LEU A 567 -26.92 -6.22 36.16
N TRP A 568 -28.24 -6.29 35.97
CA TRP A 568 -29.10 -5.17 35.57
C TRP A 568 -29.68 -4.40 36.77
N ARG A 569 -29.40 -4.83 38.01
CA ARG A 569 -30.00 -4.29 39.25
C ARG A 569 -29.87 -2.78 39.39
N PHE A 570 -28.74 -2.21 38.96
CA PHE A 570 -28.41 -0.78 39.09
C PHE A 570 -28.43 -0.04 37.74
N ALA A 571 -28.76 -0.73 36.63
CA ALA A 571 -28.62 -0.17 35.29
C ALA A 571 -29.69 0.87 34.92
N PHE A 572 -30.77 0.98 35.70
CA PHE A 572 -31.90 1.87 35.42
C PHE A 572 -32.04 2.95 36.49
N LYS A 573 -32.26 4.19 36.06
CA LYS A 573 -32.68 5.32 36.90
C LYS A 573 -33.96 4.95 37.66
N GLN A 574 -34.09 5.44 38.90
CA GLN A 574 -35.27 5.15 39.72
C GLN A 574 -36.54 5.81 39.16
N GLU A 575 -36.49 7.11 38.90
CA GLU A 575 -37.61 7.90 38.36
C GLU A 575 -37.10 8.97 37.37
N GLY A 576 -38.02 9.61 36.63
CA GLY A 576 -37.74 10.75 35.74
C GLY A 576 -37.78 10.43 34.24
N ASP A 577 -38.12 11.46 33.45
CA ASP A 577 -38.15 11.40 31.99
C ASP A 577 -36.76 11.42 31.34
N ASP A 578 -36.66 10.86 30.14
CA ASP A 578 -35.40 10.78 29.38
C ASP A 578 -35.07 12.11 28.67
N THR A 579 -34.42 13.01 29.40
CA THR A 579 -34.03 14.35 28.92
C THR A 579 -32.74 14.38 28.08
N LEU A 580 -32.11 13.23 27.83
CA LEU A 580 -30.84 13.14 27.12
C LEU A 580 -31.01 13.16 25.59
N PRO A 581 -30.13 13.83 24.82
CA PRO A 581 -30.18 13.78 23.36
C PRO A 581 -29.93 12.36 22.80
N GLY A 582 -30.45 12.10 21.61
CA GLY A 582 -30.36 10.78 20.95
C GLY A 582 -31.25 9.72 21.59
N ARG A 583 -31.42 8.58 20.94
CA ARG A 583 -32.29 7.47 21.39
C ARG A 583 -31.55 6.38 22.15
N VAL A 584 -32.30 5.62 22.94
CA VAL A 584 -31.89 4.32 23.49
C VAL A 584 -32.24 3.23 22.45
N PRO A 585 -31.27 2.53 21.85
CA PRO A 585 -31.56 1.47 20.87
C PRO A 585 -32.22 0.24 21.50
N LEU A 586 -32.93 -0.54 20.69
CA LEU A 586 -33.56 -1.79 21.13
C LEU A 586 -32.50 -2.86 21.45
N PRO A 587 -32.77 -3.81 22.37
CA PRO A 587 -31.80 -4.87 22.72
C PRO A 587 -31.34 -5.71 21.52
N GLU A 588 -32.19 -5.85 20.50
CA GLU A 588 -31.88 -6.53 19.24
C GLU A 588 -30.82 -5.79 18.41
N GLU A 589 -30.95 -4.46 18.28
CA GLU A 589 -29.94 -3.61 17.62
C GLU A 589 -28.59 -3.71 18.34
N ILE A 590 -28.61 -3.60 19.67
CA ILE A 590 -27.42 -3.71 20.50
C ILE A 590 -26.79 -5.11 20.40
N ALA A 591 -27.58 -6.18 20.43
CA ALA A 591 -27.09 -7.55 20.25
C ALA A 591 -26.47 -7.76 18.88
N GLN A 592 -27.04 -7.18 17.82
CA GLN A 592 -26.48 -7.21 16.47
C GLN A 592 -25.12 -6.49 16.40
N ILE A 593 -25.01 -5.30 17.01
CA ILE A 593 -23.74 -4.56 17.14
C ILE A 593 -22.71 -5.37 17.94
N CYS A 594 -23.10 -6.03 19.03
CA CYS A 594 -22.23 -6.94 19.79
C CYS A 594 -21.79 -8.18 18.99
N ALA A 595 -22.62 -8.66 18.06
CA ALA A 595 -22.27 -9.75 17.15
C ALA A 595 -21.27 -9.29 16.07
N PHE A 596 -21.48 -8.11 15.47
CA PHE A 596 -20.52 -7.52 14.54
C PHE A 596 -19.18 -7.19 15.22
N ALA A 597 -19.19 -6.68 16.45
CA ALA A 597 -17.98 -6.38 17.21
C ALA A 597 -17.15 -7.64 17.50
N ARG A 598 -17.80 -8.73 17.94
CA ARG A 598 -17.14 -10.04 18.11
C ARG A 598 -16.59 -10.56 16.78
N HIS A 599 -17.39 -10.56 15.72
CA HIS A 599 -16.94 -10.99 14.40
C HIS A 599 -15.70 -10.22 13.92
N CYS A 600 -15.70 -8.89 14.03
CA CYS A 600 -14.56 -8.03 13.69
C CYS A 600 -13.31 -8.25 14.58
N HIS A 601 -13.48 -8.79 15.79
CA HIS A 601 -12.39 -9.21 16.65
C HIS A 601 -11.84 -10.57 16.19
N ASP A 602 -12.71 -11.58 16.10
CA ASP A 602 -12.37 -12.98 15.79
C ASP A 602 -11.71 -13.15 14.40
N THR A 603 -12.08 -12.32 13.43
CA THR A 603 -11.49 -12.30 12.08
C THR A 603 -10.32 -11.32 11.92
N ASN A 604 -9.95 -10.58 12.98
CA ASN A 604 -8.93 -9.52 12.98
C ASN A 604 -9.18 -8.46 11.87
N HIS A 605 -10.39 -7.92 11.83
CA HIS A 605 -10.79 -6.91 10.85
C HIS A 605 -10.01 -5.59 10.98
N GLU A 606 -9.92 -4.86 9.86
CA GLU A 606 -9.21 -3.60 9.79
C GLU A 606 -9.97 -2.45 10.47
N GLU A 607 -9.23 -1.39 10.84
CA GLU A 607 -9.73 -0.15 11.46
C GLU A 607 -10.96 0.42 10.72
N ALA A 608 -10.92 0.44 9.38
CA ALA A 608 -12.04 0.87 8.54
C ALA A 608 -13.27 -0.05 8.59
N ALA A 609 -13.07 -1.36 8.77
CA ALA A 609 -14.17 -2.32 8.87
C ALA A 609 -14.84 -2.28 10.26
N TRP A 610 -14.06 -2.07 11.34
CA TRP A 610 -14.62 -1.71 12.65
C TRP A 610 -15.45 -0.42 12.58
N ASN A 611 -14.95 0.58 11.85
CA ASN A 611 -15.64 1.86 11.67
C ASN A 611 -16.97 1.72 10.92
N MET A 612 -17.04 0.88 9.88
CA MET A 612 -18.30 0.60 9.17
C MET A 612 -19.25 -0.30 9.96
N GLU A 613 -18.77 -1.46 10.43
CA GLU A 613 -19.63 -2.52 10.94
C GLU A 613 -20.10 -2.31 12.39
N VAL A 614 -19.34 -1.55 13.18
CA VAL A 614 -19.58 -1.36 14.62
C VAL A 614 -19.79 0.12 14.95
N HIS A 615 -18.79 0.97 14.70
CA HIS A 615 -18.81 2.34 15.24
C HIS A 615 -19.84 3.23 14.53
N HIS A 616 -19.92 3.19 13.20
CA HIS A 616 -20.94 3.91 12.45
C HIS A 616 -22.35 3.43 12.79
N ARG A 617 -22.57 2.11 12.90
CA ARG A 617 -23.89 1.55 13.27
C ARG A 617 -24.33 1.99 14.66
N LEU A 618 -23.43 1.98 15.66
CA LEU A 618 -23.75 2.43 17.02
C LEU A 618 -24.02 3.94 17.07
N LEU A 619 -23.21 4.76 16.41
CA LEU A 619 -23.45 6.21 16.32
C LEU A 619 -24.75 6.53 15.56
N GLN A 620 -25.06 5.79 14.49
CA GLN A 620 -26.34 5.88 13.78
C GLN A 620 -27.51 5.49 14.70
N ALA A 621 -27.39 4.38 15.44
CA ALA A 621 -28.44 3.90 16.32
C ALA A 621 -28.72 4.84 17.51
N ILE A 622 -27.75 5.68 17.92
CA ILE A 622 -27.95 6.66 19.00
C ILE A 622 -28.41 8.02 18.46
N LEU A 623 -27.81 8.51 17.37
CA LEU A 623 -27.94 9.90 16.91
C LEU A 623 -28.93 10.08 15.74
N ARG A 624 -29.55 9.00 15.23
CA ARG A 624 -30.53 9.05 14.14
C ARG A 624 -31.69 8.11 14.41
N GLU A 625 -32.90 8.63 14.22
CA GLU A 625 -34.10 7.80 14.13
C GLU A 625 -34.13 7.05 12.78
N PRO A 626 -34.79 5.88 12.69
CA PRO A 626 -34.90 5.14 11.43
C PRO A 626 -35.64 5.90 10.32
N ASP A 627 -36.72 6.60 10.69
CA ASP A 627 -37.69 7.16 9.73
C ASP A 627 -37.73 8.71 9.70
N ALA A 628 -36.91 9.39 10.52
CA ALA A 628 -36.86 10.85 10.55
C ALA A 628 -35.87 11.43 9.54
N SER A 629 -36.10 12.68 9.11
CA SER A 629 -35.10 13.43 8.36
C SER A 629 -33.85 13.72 9.22
N THR A 630 -32.72 14.01 8.58
CA THR A 630 -31.43 14.28 9.25
C THR A 630 -31.38 15.60 10.04
N ALA A 631 -32.54 16.16 10.41
CA ALA A 631 -32.73 17.48 11.01
C ALA A 631 -32.55 17.54 12.55
N ALA A 632 -32.16 16.44 13.20
CA ALA A 632 -31.78 16.46 14.62
C ALA A 632 -30.69 17.52 14.89
N SER A 633 -30.76 18.24 16.00
CA SER A 633 -29.86 19.38 16.27
C SER A 633 -28.37 18.99 16.34
N LEU A 634 -28.09 17.74 16.74
CA LEU A 634 -26.78 17.12 16.79
C LEU A 634 -26.78 15.90 15.85
N ASN A 635 -25.72 15.76 15.04
CA ASN A 635 -25.53 14.64 14.12
C ASN A 635 -24.03 14.26 14.06
N PHE A 636 -23.64 13.28 13.26
CA PHE A 636 -22.25 12.83 13.13
C PHE A 636 -21.84 12.53 11.69
N THR A 637 -20.55 12.63 11.39
CA THR A 637 -19.99 12.28 10.07
C THR A 637 -18.63 11.61 10.18
N SER A 638 -18.23 10.91 9.11
CA SER A 638 -16.88 10.36 8.95
C SER A 638 -15.91 11.47 8.52
N CYS A 639 -14.77 11.54 9.19
CA CYS A 639 -13.77 12.60 9.04
C CYS A 639 -12.43 12.07 8.51
N THR A 640 -12.39 10.88 7.91
CA THR A 640 -11.19 10.20 7.39
C THR A 640 -10.36 10.97 6.34
N THR A 641 -10.84 12.13 5.87
CA THR A 641 -10.09 13.06 5.00
C THR A 641 -9.99 14.48 5.55
N ALA A 642 -10.65 14.80 6.67
CA ALA A 642 -10.65 16.11 7.30
C ALA A 642 -9.30 16.40 7.94
N ARG A 643 -8.63 17.49 7.55
CA ARG A 643 -7.31 17.87 8.08
C ARG A 643 -7.37 19.19 8.82
N PRO A 644 -6.72 19.32 9.99
CA PRO A 644 -6.59 20.59 10.66
C PRO A 644 -5.72 21.50 9.78
N HIS A 645 -6.22 22.71 9.53
CA HIS A 645 -5.56 23.67 8.66
C HIS A 645 -4.23 24.12 9.27
N ARG A 646 -3.17 24.24 8.46
CA ARG A 646 -1.78 24.36 8.92
C ARG A 646 -1.53 25.55 9.86
N ARG A 647 -2.33 26.62 9.79
CA ARG A 647 -2.24 27.79 10.70
C ARG A 647 -2.57 27.45 12.17
N PHE A 648 -3.30 26.36 12.42
CA PHE A 648 -3.77 25.98 13.76
C PHE A 648 -3.03 24.76 14.33
N VAL A 649 -2.22 24.05 13.54
CA VAL A 649 -1.46 22.87 13.99
C VAL A 649 -0.16 23.31 14.69
N PRO A 650 0.17 22.80 15.89
CA PRO A 650 1.44 23.07 16.56
C PRO A 650 2.66 22.79 15.67
N TYR A 651 3.68 23.64 15.76
CA TYR A 651 4.83 23.69 14.85
C TYR A 651 5.62 22.37 14.83
N SER A 652 5.79 21.73 15.99
CA SER A 652 6.50 20.45 16.11
C SER A 652 5.72 19.24 15.58
N SER A 653 4.49 19.42 15.08
CA SER A 653 3.57 18.36 14.67
C SER A 653 3.25 18.34 13.17
N THR A 654 2.65 17.22 12.74
CA THR A 654 2.03 17.07 11.42
C THR A 654 0.53 17.00 11.59
N ALA A 655 -0.24 17.68 10.74
CA ALA A 655 -1.71 17.60 10.71
C ALA A 655 -2.20 16.14 10.84
N LYS A 656 -2.85 15.83 11.97
CA LYS A 656 -3.51 14.55 12.26
C LYS A 656 -5.00 14.68 12.00
N MET A 657 -5.65 13.59 11.63
CA MET A 657 -7.09 13.52 11.37
C MET A 657 -7.74 12.69 12.48
N VAL A 658 -9.05 12.84 12.65
CA VAL A 658 -9.89 11.94 13.48
C VAL A 658 -10.87 11.16 12.60
N ASP A 659 -11.27 9.97 13.04
CA ASP A 659 -12.15 9.09 12.26
C ASP A 659 -13.60 9.60 12.14
N PHE A 660 -14.17 10.17 13.21
CA PHE A 660 -15.51 10.79 13.20
C PHE A 660 -15.55 12.09 14.00
N CYS A 661 -16.49 12.97 13.64
CA CYS A 661 -16.90 14.10 14.47
C CYS A 661 -18.42 14.10 14.65
N LEU A 662 -18.88 14.46 15.85
CA LEU A 662 -20.24 14.96 16.05
C LEU A 662 -20.24 16.47 15.79
N TYR A 663 -21.31 16.94 15.16
CA TYR A 663 -21.46 18.32 14.72
C TYR A 663 -22.88 18.82 14.93
N LEU A 664 -23.01 20.14 15.06
CA LEU A 664 -24.30 20.82 15.15
C LEU A 664 -24.85 21.09 13.75
N ASN A 665 -26.12 20.79 13.53
CA ASN A 665 -26.80 21.16 12.29
C ASN A 665 -27.01 22.69 12.22
N PRO A 666 -26.84 23.32 11.03
CA PRO A 666 -26.78 24.77 10.90
C PRO A 666 -28.17 25.44 10.96
N THR A 667 -28.65 25.75 12.17
CA THR A 667 -29.84 26.62 12.33
C THR A 667 -29.53 28.06 11.92
N ASP A 668 -28.38 28.59 12.36
CA ASP A 668 -28.07 30.03 12.32
C ASP A 668 -27.29 30.39 11.03
N SER A 669 -27.79 29.87 9.90
CA SER A 669 -27.08 29.81 8.62
C SER A 669 -26.43 31.13 8.14
N PRO A 670 -27.04 32.33 8.28
CA PRO A 670 -26.40 33.58 7.87
C PRO A 670 -25.13 33.91 8.67
N ALA A 671 -25.16 33.76 10.00
CA ALA A 671 -24.02 34.04 10.87
C ALA A 671 -22.89 33.02 10.67
N LEU A 672 -23.25 31.74 10.51
CA LEU A 672 -22.31 30.67 10.17
C LEU A 672 -21.61 30.92 8.82
N GLN A 673 -22.33 31.44 7.81
CA GLN A 673 -21.72 31.85 6.53
C GLN A 673 -20.83 33.10 6.67
N ALA A 674 -21.24 34.09 7.46
CA ALA A 674 -20.45 35.31 7.68
C ALA A 674 -19.12 35.00 8.39
N LEU A 675 -19.15 34.12 9.40
CA LEU A 675 -17.95 33.57 10.04
C LEU A 675 -17.10 32.79 9.03
N GLY A 676 -17.70 31.82 8.33
CA GLY A 676 -16.99 30.97 7.37
C GLY A 676 -16.20 31.78 6.33
N ARG A 677 -16.78 32.88 5.80
CA ARG A 677 -16.12 33.78 4.84
C ARG A 677 -14.89 34.53 5.37
N GLN A 678 -14.77 34.71 6.69
CA GLN A 678 -13.64 35.41 7.33
C GLN A 678 -12.55 34.45 7.84
N THR A 679 -12.84 33.15 7.97
CA THR A 679 -11.86 32.13 8.37
C THR A 679 -10.94 31.72 7.22
N PRO A 680 -9.66 31.36 7.50
CA PRO A 680 -8.73 30.86 6.49
C PRO A 680 -9.09 29.43 6.01
N THR A 681 -9.98 28.73 6.71
CA THR A 681 -10.50 27.41 6.34
C THR A 681 -11.70 27.48 5.38
N LEU A 682 -12.32 28.66 5.23
CA LEU A 682 -13.64 28.83 4.60
C LEU A 682 -14.75 28.04 5.30
N THR A 683 -14.57 27.70 6.58
CA THR A 683 -15.51 26.90 7.40
C THR A 683 -15.63 27.45 8.82
N VAL A 684 -16.70 27.09 9.54
CA VAL A 684 -16.86 27.40 10.97
C VAL A 684 -16.00 26.51 11.90
N ASN A 685 -14.95 25.88 11.35
CA ASN A 685 -14.12 24.88 12.02
C ASN A 685 -12.63 25.08 11.70
N HIS A 686 -11.80 24.39 12.48
CA HIS A 686 -10.34 24.36 12.30
C HIS A 686 -9.85 23.53 11.07
N THR A 687 -10.77 23.02 10.25
CA THR A 687 -10.52 22.17 9.08
C THR A 687 -11.26 22.66 7.83
N ASP A 688 -10.69 22.45 6.65
CA ASP A 688 -11.25 22.76 5.32
C ASP A 688 -12.24 21.70 4.80
N PHE A 689 -12.71 20.80 5.67
CA PHE A 689 -13.57 19.67 5.30
C PHE A 689 -14.99 20.13 4.95
N ALA A 690 -15.31 20.20 3.65
CA ALA A 690 -16.57 20.73 3.13
C ALA A 690 -17.87 20.16 3.75
N PRO A 691 -18.00 18.86 4.11
CA PRO A 691 -19.19 18.35 4.81
C PRO A 691 -19.44 18.96 6.20
N LEU A 692 -18.46 19.67 6.76
CA LEU A 692 -18.56 20.41 8.02
C LEU A 692 -18.37 21.93 7.82
N GLN A 693 -18.61 22.45 6.60
CA GLN A 693 -18.36 23.86 6.29
C GLN A 693 -19.10 24.84 7.20
N LEU A 694 -20.39 24.60 7.45
CA LEU A 694 -21.25 25.45 8.28
C LEU A 694 -21.68 24.75 9.58
N SER A 695 -21.06 23.62 9.93
CA SER A 695 -21.51 22.72 11.00
C SER A 695 -20.44 22.60 12.10
N PRO A 696 -20.52 23.36 13.21
CA PRO A 696 -19.49 23.35 14.25
C PRO A 696 -19.28 21.96 14.86
N ILE A 697 -18.01 21.54 14.98
CA ILE A 697 -17.60 20.30 15.66
C ILE A 697 -17.72 20.48 17.17
N VAL A 698 -18.28 19.47 17.86
CA VAL A 698 -18.49 19.51 19.33
C VAL A 698 -17.86 18.34 20.08
N LEU A 699 -17.69 17.19 19.43
CA LEU A 699 -17.06 15.99 19.99
C LEU A 699 -16.28 15.27 18.88
N SER A 700 -15.04 14.92 19.16
CA SER A 700 -14.14 14.23 18.22
C SER A 700 -13.96 12.76 18.63
N ILE A 701 -13.97 11.83 17.67
CA ILE A 701 -13.82 10.40 17.92
C ILE A 701 -12.69 9.84 17.07
N GLU A 702 -11.68 9.26 17.73
CA GLU A 702 -10.56 8.55 17.11
C GLU A 702 -10.68 7.05 17.39
N THR A 703 -10.43 6.20 16.39
CA THR A 703 -10.61 4.75 16.52
C THR A 703 -9.32 4.00 16.21
N LYS A 704 -9.01 2.93 16.95
CA LYS A 704 -7.80 2.12 16.73
C LYS A 704 -8.10 0.63 16.87
N ARG A 705 -7.35 -0.19 16.15
CA ARG A 705 -7.32 -1.65 16.36
C ARG A 705 -6.92 -1.99 17.82
N PRO A 706 -7.39 -3.13 18.37
CA PRO A 706 -7.02 -3.59 19.71
C PRO A 706 -5.52 -3.59 20.02
N SER A 707 -4.67 -3.87 19.03
CA SER A 707 -3.23 -4.11 19.18
C SER A 707 -2.31 -2.88 18.98
N LYS A 708 -2.85 -1.66 18.79
CA LYS A 708 -2.03 -0.44 18.66
C LYS A 708 -1.76 0.24 20.01
N GLU A 709 -0.55 0.78 20.18
CA GLU A 709 -0.21 1.70 21.28
C GLU A 709 -1.19 2.88 21.36
N LEU A 710 -1.68 3.17 22.57
CA LEU A 710 -2.63 4.25 22.83
C LEU A 710 -2.02 5.64 22.60
N ASP A 711 -0.72 5.82 22.86
CA ASP A 711 0.07 7.03 22.57
C ASP A 711 -0.18 7.59 21.16
N ALA A 712 -0.41 6.73 20.16
CA ALA A 712 -0.70 7.16 18.80
C ALA A 712 -2.07 7.85 18.69
N ALA A 713 -3.10 7.31 19.33
CA ALA A 713 -4.43 7.92 19.39
C ALA A 713 -4.45 9.17 20.27
N GLN A 714 -3.78 9.13 21.42
CA GLN A 714 -3.64 10.29 22.30
C GLN A 714 -2.96 11.46 21.56
N LEU A 715 -1.86 11.21 20.85
CA LEU A 715 -1.20 12.24 20.02
C LEU A 715 -2.08 12.73 18.86
N GLN A 716 -2.88 11.86 18.23
CA GLN A 716 -3.81 12.29 17.18
C GLN A 716 -4.91 13.21 17.74
N MET A 717 -5.57 12.79 18.82
CA MET A 717 -6.62 13.56 19.47
C MET A 717 -6.10 14.89 20.03
N GLY A 718 -4.96 14.89 20.70
CA GLY A 718 -4.35 16.10 21.26
C GLY A 718 -3.94 17.12 20.20
N VAL A 719 -3.42 16.68 19.04
CA VAL A 719 -3.07 17.58 17.92
C VAL A 719 -4.33 18.15 17.25
N TRP A 720 -5.41 17.37 17.17
CA TRP A 720 -6.72 17.83 16.67
C TRP A 720 -7.35 18.85 17.64
N HIS A 721 -7.38 18.56 18.93
CA HIS A 721 -7.88 19.46 19.97
C HIS A 721 -7.06 20.75 20.06
N ALA A 722 -5.73 20.70 19.96
CA ALA A 722 -4.89 21.90 19.91
C ALA A 722 -5.23 22.80 18.72
N ALA A 723 -5.52 22.20 17.55
CA ALA A 723 -6.00 22.95 16.39
C ALA A 723 -7.42 23.54 16.58
N GLN A 724 -8.30 22.84 17.30
CA GLN A 724 -9.62 23.38 17.66
C GLN A 724 -9.50 24.56 18.64
N TRP A 725 -8.68 24.47 19.70
CA TRP A 725 -8.40 25.57 20.61
C TRP A 725 -7.79 26.78 19.88
N ALA A 726 -6.78 26.56 19.03
CA ALA A 726 -6.13 27.62 18.25
C ALA A 726 -7.08 28.29 17.23
N PHE A 727 -8.02 27.53 16.64
CA PHE A 727 -9.07 28.08 15.80
C PHE A 727 -10.05 28.94 16.60
N LEU A 728 -10.59 28.42 17.71
CA LEU A 728 -11.55 29.15 18.55
C LEU A 728 -10.95 30.47 19.06
N ARG A 729 -9.69 30.45 19.52
CA ARG A 729 -8.93 31.67 19.88
C ARG A 729 -8.85 32.69 18.74
N SER A 730 -8.75 32.24 17.49
CA SER A 730 -8.62 33.11 16.31
C SER A 730 -9.94 33.70 15.81
N VAL A 731 -11.10 33.19 16.26
CA VAL A 731 -12.43 33.68 15.85
C VAL A 731 -13.16 34.45 16.96
N ILE A 732 -12.85 34.22 18.24
CA ILE A 732 -13.40 35.00 19.35
C ILE A 732 -12.95 36.46 19.23
N GLY A 733 -13.92 37.37 19.09
CA GLY A 733 -13.67 38.80 18.89
C GLY A 733 -13.08 39.16 17.52
N LEU A 734 -13.15 38.27 16.53
CA LEU A 734 -12.77 38.60 15.15
C LEU A 734 -13.75 39.63 14.57
N THR A 735 -13.23 40.70 13.98
CA THR A 735 -14.02 41.76 13.31
C THR A 735 -13.64 41.86 11.84
N PRO A 736 -14.51 42.44 10.97
CA PRO A 736 -14.20 42.63 9.55
C PRO A 736 -13.12 43.68 9.24
N GLN A 737 -12.63 44.43 10.24
CA GLN A 737 -11.63 45.47 10.08
C GLN A 737 -10.26 45.01 10.60
N PRO A 738 -9.14 45.43 9.97
CA PRO A 738 -7.81 45.08 10.44
C PRO A 738 -7.50 45.78 11.77
N LEU A 739 -7.31 44.98 12.82
CA LEU A 739 -6.92 45.44 14.16
C LEU A 739 -5.48 45.96 14.18
N THR A 740 -5.21 46.93 15.04
CA THR A 740 -3.84 47.33 15.41
C THR A 740 -3.16 46.26 16.27
N ALA A 741 -1.83 46.39 16.46
CA ALA A 741 -1.07 45.44 17.28
C ALA A 741 -1.53 45.42 18.76
N GLU A 742 -1.98 46.55 19.30
CA GLU A 742 -2.46 46.65 20.68
C GLU A 742 -3.86 46.02 20.84
N GLU A 743 -4.76 46.26 19.89
CA GLU A 743 -6.08 45.63 19.84
C GLU A 743 -5.99 44.11 19.60
N GLU A 744 -5.03 43.65 18.78
CA GLU A 744 -4.74 42.22 18.59
C GLU A 744 -4.27 41.57 19.91
N ILE A 745 -3.43 42.24 20.71
CA ILE A 745 -3.03 41.76 22.04
C ILE A 745 -4.24 41.68 22.97
N LEU A 746 -5.04 42.74 23.05
CA LEU A 746 -6.23 42.81 23.90
C LEU A 746 -7.29 41.75 23.51
N ARG A 747 -7.51 41.53 22.21
CA ARG A 747 -8.41 40.46 21.72
C ARG A 747 -7.90 39.08 22.13
N ASN A 748 -6.59 38.83 22.02
CA ASN A 748 -6.02 37.53 22.40
C ASN A 748 -6.07 37.29 23.93
N GLN A 749 -5.94 38.34 24.76
CA GLN A 749 -6.18 38.26 26.20
C GLN A 749 -7.64 37.89 26.51
N LYS A 750 -8.60 38.66 25.98
CA LYS A 750 -10.04 38.40 26.15
C LYS A 750 -10.46 37.03 25.60
N ALA A 751 -9.88 36.59 24.48
CA ALA A 751 -10.12 35.26 23.94
C ALA A 751 -9.65 34.15 24.90
N ASN A 752 -8.52 34.33 25.59
CA ASN A 752 -8.06 33.34 26.59
C ASN A 752 -9.00 33.26 27.81
N GLU A 753 -9.52 34.38 28.29
CA GLU A 753 -10.54 34.41 29.36
C GLU A 753 -11.83 33.67 28.94
N VAL A 754 -12.32 33.96 27.75
CA VAL A 754 -13.54 33.36 27.18
C VAL A 754 -13.38 31.85 26.88
N LEU A 755 -12.18 31.40 26.49
CA LEU A 755 -11.86 29.98 26.37
C LEU A 755 -11.75 29.29 27.73
N GLY A 756 -11.26 30.00 28.76
CA GLY A 756 -11.28 29.53 30.15
C GLY A 756 -12.70 29.23 30.66
N GLN A 757 -13.70 30.01 30.23
CA GLN A 757 -15.12 29.79 30.54
C GLN A 757 -15.71 28.53 29.89
N LEU A 758 -15.16 28.06 28.75
CA LEU A 758 -15.55 26.77 28.17
C LEU A 758 -14.98 25.59 28.97
N GLY A 759 -13.81 25.79 29.62
CA GLY A 759 -13.14 24.82 30.47
C GLY A 759 -12.44 23.69 29.71
N PHE A 760 -13.18 22.92 28.91
CA PHE A 760 -12.65 21.75 28.20
C PHE A 760 -13.30 21.48 26.84
N ILE A 761 -12.62 20.68 26.01
CA ILE A 761 -13.18 20.07 24.80
C ILE A 761 -13.12 18.55 24.96
N PRO A 762 -14.25 17.82 24.90
CA PRO A 762 -14.29 16.36 25.04
C PRO A 762 -13.90 15.62 23.75
N GLY A 763 -13.49 14.37 23.91
CA GLY A 763 -13.25 13.42 22.82
C GLY A 763 -13.44 11.97 23.26
N ILE A 764 -13.48 11.06 22.29
CA ILE A 764 -13.55 9.62 22.54
C ILE A 764 -12.39 8.94 21.81
N ILE A 765 -11.70 8.02 22.48
CA ILE A 765 -10.80 7.06 21.85
C ILE A 765 -11.45 5.67 21.93
N VAL A 766 -11.68 5.05 20.77
CA VAL A 766 -12.24 3.69 20.69
C VAL A 766 -11.13 2.70 20.33
N GLN A 767 -10.80 1.78 21.22
CA GLN A 767 -9.75 0.77 21.01
C GLN A 767 -10.39 -0.62 20.89
N GLY A 768 -10.76 -1.00 19.66
CA GLY A 768 -11.57 -2.19 19.39
C GLY A 768 -12.89 -2.16 20.16
N HIS A 769 -13.02 -3.01 21.18
CA HIS A 769 -14.21 -3.01 22.03
C HIS A 769 -14.27 -1.86 23.05
N ARG A 770 -13.15 -1.28 23.46
CA ARG A 770 -13.07 -0.33 24.60
C ARG A 770 -13.46 1.08 24.16
N TRP A 771 -14.38 1.73 24.86
CA TRP A 771 -14.72 3.14 24.66
C TRP A 771 -14.15 3.98 25.81
N LEU A 772 -13.22 4.86 25.47
CA LEU A 772 -12.45 5.67 26.41
C LEU A 772 -12.83 7.14 26.25
N PHE A 773 -13.27 7.76 27.33
CA PHE A 773 -13.40 9.21 27.42
C PHE A 773 -12.02 9.84 27.60
N VAL A 774 -11.80 10.92 26.85
CA VAL A 774 -10.66 11.83 26.95
C VAL A 774 -11.15 13.26 26.81
N PHE A 775 -10.41 14.23 27.30
CA PHE A 775 -10.73 15.64 27.12
C PHE A 775 -9.45 16.46 27.09
N SER A 776 -9.50 17.68 26.56
CA SER A 776 -8.41 18.64 26.72
C SER A 776 -8.86 19.92 27.41
N THR A 777 -7.96 20.48 28.20
CA THR A 777 -8.05 21.81 28.82
C THR A 777 -6.97 22.72 28.24
N LEU A 778 -7.12 24.03 28.46
CA LEU A 778 -6.13 25.04 28.10
C LEU A 778 -5.43 25.53 29.37
N GLU A 779 -4.12 25.32 29.49
CA GLU A 779 -3.31 25.84 30.60
C GLU A 779 -2.43 26.98 30.07
N GLY A 780 -2.91 28.21 30.25
CA GLY A 780 -2.34 29.41 29.66
C GLY A 780 -2.44 29.39 28.13
N ASP A 781 -1.34 29.06 27.47
CA ASP A 781 -1.25 28.93 26.01
C ASP A 781 -1.08 27.48 25.51
N LYS A 782 -0.99 26.51 26.42
CA LYS A 782 -0.67 25.10 26.13
C LYS A 782 -1.92 24.22 26.19
N THR A 783 -2.07 23.31 25.24
CA THR A 783 -3.14 22.29 25.29
C THR A 783 -2.71 21.14 26.20
N VAL A 784 -3.52 20.79 27.19
CA VAL A 784 -3.33 19.60 28.04
C VAL A 784 -4.40 18.57 27.72
N LEU A 785 -4.01 17.37 27.29
CA LEU A 785 -4.92 16.26 27.02
C LEU A 785 -4.89 15.27 28.20
N TRP A 786 -6.07 14.94 28.73
CA TRP A 786 -6.25 14.06 29.88
C TRP A 786 -6.75 12.68 29.43
N THR A 787 -6.08 11.62 29.89
CA THR A 787 -6.23 10.23 29.40
C THR A 787 -6.15 9.24 30.56
N GLU A 788 -6.91 8.15 30.69
CA GLU A 788 -8.01 7.57 29.90
C GLU A 788 -9.11 7.14 30.88
N ARG A 789 -10.40 7.42 30.63
CA ARG A 789 -11.50 6.91 31.47
C ARG A 789 -12.41 5.98 30.65
N GLN A 790 -12.36 4.67 30.88
CA GLN A 790 -13.24 3.73 30.18
C GLN A 790 -14.66 3.83 30.73
N PHE A 791 -15.65 4.02 29.84
CA PHE A 791 -17.05 4.17 30.23
C PHE A 791 -17.98 3.09 29.64
N GLY A 792 -17.49 2.25 28.72
CA GLY A 792 -18.26 1.12 28.21
C GLY A 792 -17.46 0.24 27.27
N THR A 793 -18.03 -0.89 26.87
CA THR A 793 -17.44 -1.78 25.84
C THR A 793 -18.49 -2.42 24.94
N THR A 794 -18.11 -2.80 23.71
CA THR A 794 -18.97 -3.56 22.80
C THR A 794 -18.86 -5.08 22.98
N GLN A 795 -18.56 -5.57 24.19
CA GLN A 795 -18.45 -7.01 24.49
C GLN A 795 -19.76 -7.63 24.96
N SER A 796 -20.62 -6.86 25.64
CA SER A 796 -21.94 -7.32 26.12
C SER A 796 -23.02 -6.28 25.84
N ILE A 797 -24.30 -6.70 25.90
CA ILE A 797 -25.44 -5.79 25.69
C ILE A 797 -25.45 -4.69 26.77
N LEU A 798 -25.23 -5.07 28.04
CA LEU A 798 -25.19 -4.14 29.17
C LEU A 798 -24.03 -3.13 29.05
N ASP A 799 -22.83 -3.59 28.69
CA ASP A 799 -21.66 -2.72 28.50
C ASP A 799 -21.81 -1.80 27.29
N THR A 800 -22.56 -2.23 26.27
CA THR A 800 -22.85 -1.39 25.10
C THR A 800 -23.91 -0.34 25.43
N TYR A 801 -24.86 -0.62 26.34
CA TYR A 801 -25.74 0.41 26.89
C TYR A 801 -24.99 1.46 27.74
N ALA A 802 -23.88 1.09 28.39
CA ALA A 802 -23.00 2.08 29.01
C ALA A 802 -22.29 2.98 27.95
N VAL A 803 -21.92 2.41 26.79
CA VAL A 803 -21.45 3.23 25.64
C VAL A 803 -22.55 4.17 25.14
N VAL A 804 -23.80 3.70 25.02
CA VAL A 804 -24.96 4.54 24.67
C VAL A 804 -25.10 5.70 25.66
N ALA A 805 -25.12 5.42 26.96
CA ALA A 805 -25.26 6.42 28.01
C ALA A 805 -24.16 7.50 27.93
N GLY A 806 -22.89 7.10 27.83
CA GLY A 806 -21.78 8.05 27.74
C GLY A 806 -21.81 8.94 26.49
N ILE A 807 -22.21 8.41 25.33
CA ILE A 807 -22.41 9.21 24.11
C ILE A 807 -23.57 10.22 24.29
N ARG A 808 -24.65 9.81 24.97
CA ARG A 808 -25.82 10.67 25.23
C ARG A 808 -25.53 11.78 26.26
N GLU A 809 -24.71 11.50 27.28
CA GLU A 809 -24.22 12.54 28.22
C GLU A 809 -23.27 13.54 27.54
N LEU A 810 -22.37 13.09 26.66
CA LEU A 810 -21.52 13.99 25.88
C LEU A 810 -22.33 14.82 24.86
N ALA A 811 -23.40 14.24 24.32
CA ALA A 811 -24.39 14.97 23.53
C ALA A 811 -25.17 16.00 24.36
N ARG A 812 -25.49 15.70 25.63
CA ARG A 812 -26.07 16.67 26.58
C ARG A 812 -25.12 17.83 26.83
N TRP A 813 -23.84 17.56 27.13
CA TRP A 813 -22.83 18.63 27.28
C TRP A 813 -22.73 19.52 26.04
N ALA A 814 -22.76 18.94 24.84
CA ALA A 814 -22.75 19.73 23.61
C ALA A 814 -23.99 20.64 23.48
N ARG A 815 -25.19 20.14 23.83
CA ARG A 815 -26.45 20.89 23.82
C ARG A 815 -26.49 22.00 24.87
N ASP A 816 -26.04 21.71 26.09
CA ASP A 816 -26.30 22.54 27.28
C ASP A 816 -25.13 23.50 27.60
N VAL A 817 -23.91 23.19 27.16
CA VAL A 817 -22.70 23.99 27.42
C VAL A 817 -22.11 24.55 26.13
N TYR A 818 -21.78 23.70 25.15
CA TYR A 818 -21.06 24.15 23.95
C TYR A 818 -21.94 25.01 23.01
N VAL A 819 -23.19 24.63 22.76
CA VAL A 819 -24.12 25.40 21.89
C VAL A 819 -24.34 26.83 22.41
N PRO A 820 -24.71 27.07 23.69
CA PRO A 820 -24.88 28.43 24.20
C PRO A 820 -23.57 29.22 24.19
N TRP A 821 -22.45 28.61 24.62
CA TRP A 821 -21.15 29.26 24.63
C TRP A 821 -20.69 29.68 23.23
N PHE A 822 -20.83 28.80 22.22
CA PHE A 822 -20.42 29.07 20.85
C PHE A 822 -21.28 30.17 20.21
N ARG A 823 -22.60 30.17 20.47
CA ARG A 823 -23.48 31.27 20.03
C ARG A 823 -23.08 32.61 20.63
N ALA A 824 -22.92 32.66 21.95
CA ALA A 824 -22.61 33.89 22.69
C ALA A 824 -21.22 34.46 22.37
N ASN A 825 -20.21 33.60 22.21
CA ASN A 825 -18.80 34.03 22.14
C ASN A 825 -18.18 33.98 20.74
N VAL A 826 -18.73 33.18 19.83
CA VAL A 826 -18.21 33.02 18.45
C VAL A 826 -19.17 33.60 17.40
N LEU A 827 -20.49 33.43 17.54
CA LEU A 827 -21.45 33.89 16.52
C LEU A 827 -22.06 35.28 16.78
N ALA A 828 -22.00 35.82 18.00
CA ALA A 828 -22.62 37.10 18.33
C ALA A 828 -22.14 38.27 17.46
N GLY A 829 -20.85 38.31 17.09
CA GLY A 829 -20.27 39.32 16.19
C GLY A 829 -20.61 39.14 14.70
N PHE A 830 -21.38 38.10 14.34
CA PHE A 830 -21.67 37.71 12.96
C PHE A 830 -23.17 37.65 12.65
N GLN A 831 -24.05 37.98 13.60
CA GLN A 831 -25.47 38.08 13.32
C GLN A 831 -25.75 39.25 12.36
N PRO A 832 -26.72 39.13 11.44
CA PRO A 832 -27.18 40.27 10.66
C PRO A 832 -27.64 41.39 11.60
N ALA A 833 -27.30 42.64 11.28
CA ALA A 833 -27.96 43.76 11.94
C ALA A 833 -29.46 43.69 11.63
N GLU A 834 -30.30 43.77 12.68
CA GLU A 834 -31.75 43.82 12.50
C GLU A 834 -32.10 45.10 11.70
N VAL A 835 -32.80 44.92 10.58
CA VAL A 835 -33.30 46.03 9.76
C VAL A 835 -34.60 46.50 10.40
N GLY A 836 -34.49 47.50 11.29
CA GLY A 836 -35.62 48.25 11.84
C GLY A 836 -36.20 49.29 10.90
#